data_AF-A0A1G5EKY5-F1
#
_entry.id   AF-A0A1G5EKY5-F1
#
_cell.length_a   1.000
_cell.length_b   1.000
_cell.length_c   1.000
_cell.angle_alpha   90.00
_cell.angle_beta   90.00
_cell.angle_gamma   90.00
#
_symmetry.space_group_name_H-M   'P 1'
#
loop_
_entity.id
_entity.type
_entity.pdbx_description
1 polymer ?
#
loop_
_entity_poly.entity_id
_entity_poly.type
_entity_poly.pdbx_seq_one_letter_code
_entity_poly.pdbx_strand_id
1 'polypeptide(L)'
;MESFGGAAQTVPATDSSDKERKHAMEQEEDPLWYKDAIIYELHVKTFFDSNGDGVGDFPGLISKLDYLQELGVNTLWLLPFYPSPGRDDGYDIADYHNVHPAVGEMVDFHKFIDEAHRRGLRVITELVINHTSDQHPWFQAARRSPPGSSKRDYYVWSNDTSKYSGTRSIFTDTESSNWAWDEEAQAYYWHRFFWHQPDLNFANPHVFRAIMHVMGFWLDAGVDGMRLDAMPYLCEREGTNSENLPETHAVIKSMRAELDKRYRNRMFLAEANQWPEDVREYFGDGDECHMAFHFPLMPRMYMAIAQEDRHPIVEIMEQTPDIPDNCQWGVFLRNHDELTLEMVTDRERDYLHQTYAIDPQARLNLGIRRRLAPLLDNDRHRIELMNLLLMTMPGSPILYYGDEIGMGDNLLLGDRNGVRTPMQWRGGTNGGFSTADSDQLFLPPIVDPVYGFAAVNVESQHRNSFSLLNWMRRVIAVRKAHRAFGRGTLSFLRPGNRKILAYLREYEDEIILCVANLARSPQAVELDLSLFKGRVPVELVGRSKFPPIGELPYLLTLSGHGFYAFRLATDVEAPAWHEERPISPDLPVLILVETGWRTFFARADDSESVNQLMVRRARDQLERQIIPRFLRSQPWFVDRNAAVEKFEFGEMREWSVESGNWLLAIVRLSLPNGEVHRYAVPLALAWEDEDEGGRISALLHATLAKVRRRARMGVLFDAFWDDAFCCAVVAGMEQGAALEFGDGQLRFKATSAFPGCAPGGAATVTRTVSERGRPLVNLNDQLVLKGYRWLLAGVHPELEISRFLTETAKFSHMAQLAGTVEYVDSEGHCSTLAILECYAKNQGSAWTYTLDYLERYLDECRTRPARPLDARHAAYMDLIKTLGLRTAEFHQALALPDTPGATGAFGTEPITAEDIAGWVNGVRAQMDAMYASLGAELPRLTDAERLLGNSLVAARPRFRRRIMSAAAVSLDAMKARCHGDYYLGQVLLSNNDFLIANYGGDPELAWPERRQKHTPLRDVAGMLFSFSEVAAAALDQVHIAADSPETTAALRQHADNWQALANREFFKSYRRAMKGHALFPSDVRVAERLVTLFMVERAAASLSIALAQRSKAIGAAMQGLIQLSQLMQRKK
;
A
#
# COMPACT_ATOMS: atom_id res chain seq x y z
N MET A 1 6.88 61.16 -20.00
CA MET A 1 5.50 61.71 -20.02
C MET A 1 4.75 60.96 -21.10
N GLU A 2 4.33 59.73 -20.80
CA GLU A 2 3.09 59.34 -20.11
C GLU A 2 1.95 59.09 -21.12
N SER A 3 1.65 57.82 -21.38
CA SER A 3 0.34 57.21 -21.09
C SER A 3 0.34 55.75 -21.55
N PHE A 4 0.13 54.83 -20.63
CA PHE A 4 -0.03 53.40 -20.85
C PHE A 4 -1.38 53.08 -21.49
N GLY A 5 -1.39 52.26 -22.54
CA GLY A 5 -2.57 51.61 -23.10
C GLY A 5 -2.22 50.19 -23.53
N GLY A 6 -2.56 49.19 -22.70
CA GLY A 6 -2.41 47.77 -23.00
C GLY A 6 -3.77 47.16 -23.34
N ALA A 7 -3.91 46.68 -24.58
CA ALA A 7 -5.05 45.89 -25.03
C ALA A 7 -4.92 44.44 -24.55
N ALA A 8 -5.97 43.92 -23.92
CA ALA A 8 -6.09 42.52 -23.52
C ALA A 8 -6.33 41.63 -24.75
N GLN A 9 -5.48 40.61 -24.94
CA GLN A 9 -5.76 39.49 -25.84
C GLN A 9 -6.36 38.34 -25.05
N THR A 10 -7.55 37.92 -25.49
CA THR A 10 -8.33 36.77 -25.03
C THR A 10 -7.59 35.45 -25.27
N VAL A 11 -7.45 34.64 -24.21
CA VAL A 11 -6.99 33.24 -24.25
C VAL A 11 -8.21 32.32 -24.43
N PRO A 12 -8.17 31.30 -25.31
CA PRO A 12 -9.31 30.40 -25.52
C PRO A 12 -9.50 29.45 -24.33
N ALA A 13 -10.74 29.30 -23.88
CA ALA A 13 -11.14 28.31 -22.88
C ALA A 13 -10.92 26.90 -23.44
N THR A 14 -10.12 26.09 -22.74
CA THR A 14 -9.79 24.71 -23.13
C THR A 14 -10.63 23.71 -22.35
N ASP A 15 -11.42 22.90 -23.06
CA ASP A 15 -11.78 21.46 -22.96
C ASP A 15 -11.79 20.68 -21.62
N SER A 16 -11.20 21.16 -20.51
CA SER A 16 -11.21 20.45 -19.22
C SER A 16 -12.52 20.61 -18.46
N SER A 17 -13.22 21.75 -18.63
CA SER A 17 -14.52 21.99 -18.02
C SER A 17 -15.59 21.03 -18.55
N ASP A 18 -15.47 20.55 -19.79
CA ASP A 18 -16.40 19.59 -20.38
C ASP A 18 -16.12 18.15 -19.95
N LYS A 19 -14.89 17.84 -19.53
CA LYS A 19 -14.54 16.53 -18.93
C LYS A 19 -14.91 16.43 -17.45
N GLU A 20 -14.68 17.50 -16.67
CA GLU A 20 -15.16 17.58 -15.28
C GLU A 20 -16.69 17.61 -15.23
N ARG A 21 -17.34 18.32 -16.16
CA ARG A 21 -18.79 18.21 -16.34
C ARG A 21 -19.20 16.80 -16.75
N LYS A 22 -18.48 16.13 -17.66
CA LYS A 22 -18.79 14.75 -18.03
C LYS A 22 -18.64 13.77 -16.87
N HIS A 23 -17.63 13.91 -16.01
CA HIS A 23 -17.41 12.98 -14.90
C HIS A 23 -18.36 13.23 -13.72
N ALA A 24 -18.72 14.51 -13.48
CA ALA A 24 -19.81 14.87 -12.57
C ALA A 24 -21.18 14.42 -13.12
N MET A 25 -21.41 14.55 -14.43
CA MET A 25 -22.59 14.02 -15.13
C MET A 25 -22.61 12.47 -15.14
N GLU A 26 -21.47 11.80 -15.22
CA GLU A 26 -21.38 10.33 -15.13
C GLU A 26 -21.69 9.82 -13.70
N GLN A 27 -21.36 10.57 -12.65
CA GLN A 27 -21.82 10.27 -11.27
C GLN A 27 -23.30 10.58 -11.05
N GLU A 28 -23.89 11.52 -11.80
CA GLU A 28 -25.34 11.72 -11.87
C GLU A 28 -26.07 10.57 -12.58
N GLU A 29 -25.37 9.70 -13.32
CA GLU A 29 -25.97 8.61 -14.12
C GLU A 29 -25.91 7.20 -13.50
N ASP A 30 -25.13 6.91 -12.44
CA ASP A 30 -25.10 5.56 -11.82
C ASP A 30 -26.38 5.29 -10.98
N PRO A 31 -27.28 4.39 -11.41
CA PRO A 31 -28.48 4.05 -10.65
C PRO A 31 -28.19 3.29 -9.35
N LEU A 32 -26.98 2.73 -9.19
CA LEU A 32 -26.57 1.92 -8.03
C LEU A 32 -25.56 2.65 -7.13
N TRP A 33 -25.53 3.99 -7.18
CA TRP A 33 -24.57 4.80 -6.41
C TRP A 33 -24.52 4.46 -4.91
N TYR A 34 -25.65 4.04 -4.35
CA TYR A 34 -25.80 3.68 -2.94
C TYR A 34 -24.99 2.45 -2.55
N LYS A 35 -24.53 1.62 -3.50
CA LYS A 35 -23.61 0.50 -3.24
C LYS A 35 -22.20 0.95 -2.87
N ASP A 36 -21.79 2.14 -3.32
CA ASP A 36 -20.49 2.74 -3.03
C ASP A 36 -20.61 3.87 -1.99
N ALA A 37 -21.78 4.04 -1.39
CA ALA A 37 -22.02 5.06 -0.39
C ALA A 37 -21.22 4.81 0.90
N ILE A 38 -20.77 5.89 1.52
CA ILE A 38 -20.30 5.98 2.89
C ILE A 38 -21.19 7.03 3.53
N ILE A 39 -22.14 6.55 4.32
CA ILE A 39 -23.26 7.34 4.85
C ILE A 39 -22.85 7.90 6.20
N TYR A 40 -23.19 9.16 6.47
CA TYR A 40 -22.95 9.81 7.74
C TYR A 40 -24.29 10.24 8.34
N GLU A 41 -24.71 9.57 9.40
CA GLU A 41 -25.92 9.83 10.17
C GLU A 41 -25.69 11.00 11.14
N LEU A 42 -26.48 12.06 11.00
CA LEU A 42 -26.37 13.25 11.86
C LEU A 42 -27.75 13.85 12.20
N HIS A 43 -27.80 14.56 13.32
CA HIS A 43 -28.94 15.36 13.71
C HIS A 43 -28.66 16.85 13.55
N VAL A 44 -29.46 17.56 12.75
CA VAL A 44 -29.30 19.00 12.50
C VAL A 44 -29.25 19.79 13.82
N LYS A 45 -30.16 19.50 14.77
CA LYS A 45 -30.27 20.18 16.08
C LYS A 45 -29.03 20.09 16.96
N THR A 46 -28.13 19.13 16.71
CA THR A 46 -26.98 18.86 17.60
C THR A 46 -25.64 18.87 16.86
N PHE A 47 -25.63 19.22 15.56
CA PHE A 47 -24.40 19.25 14.78
C PHE A 47 -23.65 20.58 14.88
N PHE A 48 -24.28 21.72 14.58
CA PHE A 48 -23.69 23.05 14.76
C PHE A 48 -24.75 24.15 14.78
N ASP A 49 -24.68 25.03 15.79
CA ASP A 49 -25.53 26.22 15.94
C ASP A 49 -24.81 27.43 15.34
N SER A 50 -25.45 28.09 14.37
CA SER A 50 -24.88 29.25 13.69
C SER A 50 -25.38 30.60 14.20
N ASN A 51 -26.52 30.62 14.89
CA ASN A 51 -27.22 31.84 15.29
C ASN A 51 -27.08 32.15 16.80
N GLY A 52 -26.59 31.19 17.59
CA GLY A 52 -26.34 31.31 19.02
C GLY A 52 -27.59 31.13 19.90
N ASP A 53 -28.63 30.46 19.43
CA ASP A 53 -29.86 30.17 20.20
C ASP A 53 -29.80 28.86 21.00
N GLY A 54 -28.73 28.07 20.84
CA GLY A 54 -28.49 26.82 21.54
C GLY A 54 -28.99 25.57 20.80
N VAL A 55 -29.54 25.72 19.60
CA VAL A 55 -30.02 24.64 18.72
C VAL A 55 -29.24 24.66 17.41
N GLY A 56 -28.85 23.48 16.92
CA GLY A 56 -28.20 23.37 15.61
C GLY A 56 -29.17 23.61 14.46
N ASP A 57 -28.68 24.21 13.37
CA ASP A 57 -29.51 24.71 12.27
C ASP A 57 -28.89 24.43 10.88
N PHE A 58 -29.69 24.55 9.81
CA PHE A 58 -29.23 24.30 8.43
C PHE A 58 -28.08 25.22 8.00
N PRO A 59 -28.10 26.55 8.22
CA PRO A 59 -26.93 27.41 7.97
C PRO A 59 -25.66 26.93 8.69
N GLY A 60 -25.81 26.42 9.90
CA GLY A 60 -24.75 25.82 10.69
C GLY A 60 -24.20 24.55 10.07
N LEU A 61 -25.08 23.64 9.65
CA LEU A 61 -24.70 22.42 8.92
C LEU A 61 -23.99 22.74 7.60
N ILE A 62 -24.47 23.74 6.84
CA ILE A 62 -23.81 24.22 5.61
C ILE A 62 -22.37 24.62 5.89
N SER A 63 -22.12 25.33 7.00
CA SER A 63 -20.77 25.76 7.41
C SER A 63 -19.80 24.61 7.75
N LYS A 64 -20.33 23.40 7.93
CA LYS A 64 -19.58 22.18 8.28
C LYS A 64 -19.52 21.15 7.16
N LEU A 65 -20.08 21.42 6.00
CA LEU A 65 -20.00 20.50 4.85
C LEU A 65 -18.56 20.24 4.40
N ASP A 66 -17.66 21.22 4.55
CA ASP A 66 -16.24 21.04 4.22
C ASP A 66 -15.58 19.97 5.13
N TYR A 67 -15.97 19.91 6.42
CA TYR A 67 -15.50 18.88 7.34
C TYR A 67 -15.95 17.48 6.91
N LEU A 68 -17.21 17.34 6.50
CA LEU A 68 -17.78 16.06 6.04
C LEU A 68 -17.13 15.61 4.73
N GLN A 69 -16.92 16.55 3.79
CA GLN A 69 -16.19 16.27 2.56
C GLN A 69 -14.74 15.83 2.83
N GLU A 70 -14.04 16.51 3.73
CA GLU A 70 -12.68 16.14 4.15
C GLU A 70 -12.62 14.80 4.90
N LEU A 71 -13.68 14.44 5.65
CA LEU A 71 -13.80 13.13 6.28
C LEU A 71 -13.83 12.02 5.21
N GLY A 72 -14.37 12.34 4.03
CA GLY A 72 -14.43 11.46 2.86
C GLY A 72 -15.78 10.76 2.68
N VAL A 73 -16.77 11.06 3.51
CA VAL A 73 -18.15 10.60 3.34
C VAL A 73 -18.75 11.20 2.07
N ASN A 74 -19.71 10.50 1.46
CA ASN A 74 -20.33 10.93 0.19
C ASN A 74 -21.86 11.02 0.28
N THR A 75 -22.44 10.63 1.41
CA THR A 75 -23.88 10.61 1.62
C THR A 75 -24.18 11.03 3.06
N LEU A 76 -25.12 11.95 3.25
CA LEU A 76 -25.57 12.43 4.55
C LEU A 76 -26.95 11.86 4.81
N TRP A 77 -27.17 11.27 5.98
CA TRP A 77 -28.49 10.88 6.45
C TRP A 77 -28.88 11.81 7.59
N LEU A 78 -29.95 12.58 7.37
CA LEU A 78 -30.50 13.51 8.36
C LEU A 78 -31.64 12.86 9.14
N LEU A 79 -31.53 12.87 10.47
CA LEU A 79 -32.64 12.59 11.38
C LEU A 79 -33.80 13.60 11.19
N PRO A 80 -35.00 13.35 11.74
CA PRO A 80 -36.16 14.21 11.50
C PRO A 80 -35.90 15.67 11.85
N PHE A 81 -36.16 16.55 10.88
CA PHE A 81 -36.05 18.00 11.02
C PHE A 81 -37.40 18.71 10.79
N TYR A 82 -38.49 17.95 10.76
CA TYR A 82 -39.85 18.43 10.53
C TYR A 82 -40.43 19.14 11.77
N PRO A 83 -41.41 20.03 11.62
CA PRO A 83 -42.21 20.51 12.74
C PRO A 83 -42.77 19.34 13.55
N SER A 84 -42.47 19.35 14.84
CA SER A 84 -42.80 18.29 15.80
C SER A 84 -42.85 18.93 17.19
N PRO A 85 -43.67 18.41 18.12
CA PRO A 85 -43.63 18.84 19.51
C PRO A 85 -42.40 18.31 20.28
N GLY A 86 -41.57 17.48 19.65
CA GLY A 86 -40.28 17.01 20.15
C GLY A 86 -40.39 15.96 21.25
N ARG A 87 -41.51 15.23 21.34
CA ARG A 87 -41.71 14.22 22.41
C ARG A 87 -41.02 12.90 22.09
N ASP A 88 -40.75 12.64 20.81
CA ASP A 88 -39.86 11.58 20.34
C ASP A 88 -38.78 12.18 19.41
N ASP A 89 -38.23 13.32 19.83
CA ASP A 89 -37.14 14.05 19.16
C ASP A 89 -37.34 14.40 17.67
N GLY A 90 -38.58 14.39 17.18
CA GLY A 90 -38.91 14.72 15.80
C GLY A 90 -39.57 13.58 15.02
N TYR A 91 -39.58 12.34 15.53
CA TYR A 91 -40.30 11.22 14.92
C TYR A 91 -41.82 11.37 15.05
N ASP A 92 -42.29 12.12 16.04
CA ASP A 92 -43.67 12.60 16.18
C ASP A 92 -43.94 13.82 15.28
N ILE A 93 -44.09 13.59 13.97
CA ILE A 93 -44.24 14.68 12.97
C ILE A 93 -45.62 15.36 13.06
N ALA A 94 -45.63 16.69 13.18
CA ALA A 94 -46.85 17.52 13.18
C ALA A 94 -47.11 18.21 11.83
N ASP A 95 -46.11 18.37 10.98
CA ASP A 95 -46.24 18.82 9.59
C ASP A 95 -45.12 18.25 8.72
N TYR A 96 -45.48 17.53 7.65
CA TYR A 96 -44.52 16.93 6.72
C TYR A 96 -43.95 17.87 5.65
N HIS A 97 -44.56 19.05 5.42
CA HIS A 97 -44.23 19.92 4.26
C HIS A 97 -43.40 21.15 4.64
N ASN A 98 -42.78 21.11 5.81
CA ASN A 98 -41.98 22.23 6.30
C ASN A 98 -40.82 21.73 7.15
N VAL A 99 -39.90 22.63 7.48
CA VAL A 99 -38.82 22.38 8.45
C VAL A 99 -39.19 22.96 9.80
N HIS A 100 -38.66 22.37 10.88
CA HIS A 100 -38.89 22.85 12.23
C HIS A 100 -38.33 24.27 12.39
N PRO A 101 -39.08 25.23 12.96
CA PRO A 101 -38.62 26.63 13.03
C PRO A 101 -37.26 26.83 13.72
N ALA A 102 -36.94 25.98 14.69
CA ALA A 102 -35.66 26.00 15.40
C ALA A 102 -34.44 25.57 14.55
N VAL A 103 -34.63 24.94 13.38
CA VAL A 103 -33.51 24.53 12.51
C VAL A 103 -33.38 25.39 11.25
N GLY A 104 -34.26 26.38 11.06
CA GLY A 104 -34.26 27.31 9.93
C GLY A 104 -35.58 27.35 9.16
N GLU A 105 -35.53 27.82 7.92
CA GLU A 105 -36.67 27.87 6.99
C GLU A 105 -36.45 26.97 5.77
N MET A 106 -37.51 26.70 5.00
CA MET A 106 -37.41 25.91 3.76
C MET A 106 -36.35 26.46 2.78
N VAL A 107 -36.10 27.78 2.78
CA VAL A 107 -35.06 28.38 1.93
C VAL A 107 -33.66 27.90 2.33
N ASP A 108 -33.41 27.69 3.63
CA ASP A 108 -32.12 27.21 4.10
C ASP A 108 -31.92 25.73 3.83
N PHE A 109 -33.00 24.94 3.84
CA PHE A 109 -32.98 23.55 3.38
C PHE A 109 -32.57 23.45 1.90
N HIS A 110 -33.18 24.24 1.02
CA HIS A 110 -32.82 24.23 -0.40
C HIS A 110 -31.36 24.62 -0.62
N LYS A 111 -30.87 25.67 0.07
CA LYS A 111 -29.44 26.03 0.04
C LYS A 111 -28.55 24.90 0.54
N PHE A 112 -28.98 24.17 1.57
CA PHE A 112 -28.24 23.02 2.08
C PHE A 112 -28.13 21.91 1.03
N ILE A 113 -29.22 21.57 0.35
CA ILE A 113 -29.21 20.59 -0.76
C ILE A 113 -28.24 21.04 -1.85
N ASP A 114 -28.35 22.29 -2.32
CA ASP A 114 -27.48 22.85 -3.36
C ASP A 114 -25.99 22.78 -2.96
N GLU A 115 -25.65 23.17 -1.73
CA GLU A 115 -24.26 23.18 -1.23
C GLU A 115 -23.72 21.76 -0.96
N ALA A 116 -24.58 20.82 -0.57
CA ALA A 116 -24.22 19.41 -0.42
C ALA A 116 -23.92 18.79 -1.80
N HIS A 117 -24.83 18.94 -2.76
CA HIS A 117 -24.67 18.45 -4.14
C HIS A 117 -23.45 19.07 -4.83
N ARG A 118 -23.20 20.37 -4.63
CA ARG A 118 -21.99 21.05 -5.15
C ARG A 118 -20.68 20.40 -4.67
N ARG A 119 -20.70 19.72 -3.53
CA ARG A 119 -19.56 18.99 -2.95
C ARG A 119 -19.56 17.50 -3.27
N GLY A 120 -20.52 17.01 -4.06
CA GLY A 120 -20.71 15.60 -4.35
C GLY A 120 -21.26 14.80 -3.17
N LEU A 121 -21.94 15.46 -2.23
CA LEU A 121 -22.60 14.83 -1.09
C LEU A 121 -24.08 14.63 -1.43
N ARG A 122 -24.55 13.37 -1.41
CA ARG A 122 -25.98 13.06 -1.51
C ARG A 122 -26.67 13.21 -0.16
N VAL A 123 -27.98 13.43 -0.17
CA VAL A 123 -28.78 13.63 1.04
C VAL A 123 -29.92 12.62 1.12
N ILE A 124 -29.97 11.91 2.24
CA ILE A 124 -31.04 11.01 2.65
C ILE A 124 -31.78 11.66 3.82
N THR A 125 -33.11 11.62 3.79
CA THR A 125 -33.97 12.11 4.89
C THR A 125 -34.83 10.99 5.45
N GLU A 126 -35.36 11.19 6.65
CA GLU A 126 -36.38 10.29 7.20
C GLU A 126 -37.70 10.41 6.46
N LEU A 127 -38.41 9.30 6.28
CA LEU A 127 -39.82 9.29 5.92
C LEU A 127 -40.56 8.42 6.92
N VAL A 128 -41.08 9.06 7.98
CA VAL A 128 -41.90 8.41 9.00
C VAL A 128 -43.29 8.16 8.42
N ILE A 129 -43.50 6.93 7.95
CA ILE A 129 -44.71 6.53 7.22
C ILE A 129 -45.74 5.83 8.11
N ASN A 130 -45.34 5.25 9.24
CA ASN A 130 -46.23 4.47 10.09
C ASN A 130 -47.22 5.33 10.88
N HIS A 131 -46.78 6.46 11.41
CA HIS A 131 -47.54 7.26 12.38
C HIS A 131 -47.28 8.76 12.20
N THR A 132 -48.10 9.59 12.86
CA THR A 132 -47.89 11.04 12.97
C THR A 132 -47.92 11.45 14.43
N SER A 133 -47.60 12.71 14.78
CA SER A 133 -47.96 13.26 16.08
C SER A 133 -49.49 13.31 16.27
N ASP A 134 -49.95 13.17 17.51
CA ASP A 134 -51.32 13.50 17.93
C ASP A 134 -51.69 14.96 17.65
N GLN A 135 -50.73 15.86 17.50
CA GLN A 135 -50.94 17.26 17.12
C GLN A 135 -51.07 17.47 15.61
N HIS A 136 -50.81 16.45 14.80
CA HIS A 136 -50.89 16.56 13.35
C HIS A 136 -52.32 16.97 12.92
N PRO A 137 -52.49 17.89 11.96
CA PRO A 137 -53.81 18.33 11.49
C PRO A 137 -54.73 17.18 11.04
N TRP A 138 -54.14 16.09 10.53
CA TRP A 138 -54.89 14.87 10.18
C TRP A 138 -55.53 14.22 11.42
N PHE A 139 -54.80 14.04 12.53
CA PHE A 139 -55.33 13.44 13.75
C PHE A 139 -56.37 14.33 14.41
N GLN A 140 -56.09 15.63 14.50
CA GLN A 140 -57.03 16.62 15.03
C GLN A 140 -58.34 16.66 14.23
N ALA A 141 -58.27 16.47 12.90
CA ALA A 141 -59.46 16.32 12.07
C ALA A 141 -60.14 14.95 12.28
N ALA A 142 -59.37 13.86 12.42
CA ALA A 142 -59.90 12.51 12.58
C ALA A 142 -60.67 12.34 13.89
N ARG A 143 -60.13 12.80 15.02
CA ARG A 143 -60.78 12.68 16.34
C ARG A 143 -62.10 13.45 16.43
N ARG A 144 -62.23 14.56 15.69
CA ARG A 144 -63.45 15.38 15.56
C ARG A 144 -64.46 14.87 14.54
N SER A 145 -64.06 13.96 13.67
CA SER A 145 -64.90 13.49 12.58
C SER A 145 -65.77 12.29 13.01
N PRO A 146 -67.01 12.16 12.48
CA PRO A 146 -67.87 11.02 12.79
C PRO A 146 -67.24 9.66 12.41
N PRO A 147 -67.57 8.57 13.13
CA PRO A 147 -67.18 7.20 12.77
C PRO A 147 -67.54 6.85 11.31
N GLY A 148 -66.61 6.21 10.59
CA GLY A 148 -66.77 5.79 9.19
C GLY A 148 -66.65 6.91 8.15
N SER A 149 -66.21 8.11 8.55
CA SER A 149 -65.90 9.18 7.62
C SER A 149 -64.46 9.05 7.09
N SER A 150 -64.21 9.50 5.86
CA SER A 150 -62.89 9.41 5.24
C SER A 150 -61.77 10.08 6.04
N LYS A 151 -62.10 11.12 6.83
CA LYS A 151 -61.17 11.82 7.72
C LYS A 151 -60.91 11.05 9.02
N ARG A 152 -61.94 10.40 9.58
CA ARG A 152 -61.81 9.53 10.76
C ARG A 152 -60.88 8.36 10.44
N ASP A 153 -61.07 7.76 9.27
CA ASP A 153 -60.38 6.56 8.83
C ASP A 153 -58.93 6.81 8.38
N TYR A 154 -58.36 8.01 8.60
CA TYR A 154 -56.91 8.24 8.45
C TYR A 154 -56.10 7.49 9.52
N TYR A 155 -56.72 7.17 10.65
CA TYR A 155 -56.12 6.45 11.77
C TYR A 155 -56.94 5.21 12.11
N VAL A 156 -56.36 4.31 12.89
CA VAL A 156 -56.98 3.05 13.28
C VAL A 156 -57.73 3.20 14.60
N TRP A 157 -59.04 2.95 14.59
CA TRP A 157 -59.94 3.13 15.75
C TRP A 157 -60.61 1.84 16.21
N SER A 158 -60.91 1.75 17.49
CA SER A 158 -61.67 0.65 18.10
C SER A 158 -62.54 1.13 19.28
N ASN A 159 -63.60 0.39 19.58
CA ASN A 159 -64.46 0.66 20.76
C ASN A 159 -63.91 0.01 22.03
N ASP A 160 -63.01 -0.96 21.90
CA ASP A 160 -62.32 -1.66 22.98
C ASP A 160 -60.88 -1.98 22.57
N THR A 161 -60.11 -2.54 23.50
CA THR A 161 -58.70 -2.89 23.30
C THR A 161 -58.49 -4.37 22.95
N SER A 162 -59.55 -5.09 22.59
CA SER A 162 -59.47 -6.55 22.33
C SER A 162 -58.82 -6.90 20.99
N LYS A 163 -58.85 -5.95 20.05
CA LYS A 163 -58.27 -6.12 18.72
C LYS A 163 -56.75 -6.21 18.76
N TYR A 164 -56.20 -7.07 17.90
CA TYR A 164 -54.76 -7.27 17.71
C TYR A 164 -54.02 -7.70 18.99
N SER A 165 -54.70 -8.39 19.92
CA SER A 165 -54.17 -8.81 21.23
C SER A 165 -52.91 -9.69 21.19
N GLY A 166 -52.55 -10.25 20.03
CA GLY A 166 -51.30 -10.98 19.80
C GLY A 166 -50.09 -10.12 19.48
N THR A 167 -50.24 -8.79 19.38
CA THR A 167 -49.17 -7.85 19.02
C THR A 167 -48.40 -7.40 20.26
N ARG A 168 -47.06 -7.38 20.19
CA ARG A 168 -46.20 -6.92 21.29
C ARG A 168 -46.22 -5.39 21.44
N SER A 169 -45.90 -4.90 22.65
CA SER A 169 -45.52 -3.49 22.87
C SER A 169 -44.02 -3.34 22.62
N ILE A 170 -43.62 -2.31 21.87
CA ILE A 170 -42.21 -2.03 21.55
C ILE A 170 -41.55 -1.29 22.72
N PHE A 171 -42.17 -0.21 23.20
CA PHE A 171 -41.67 0.58 24.32
C PHE A 171 -42.22 0.08 25.66
N THR A 172 -41.80 -1.13 26.03
CA THR A 172 -42.28 -1.85 27.23
C THR A 172 -42.10 -1.10 28.55
N ASP A 173 -41.11 -0.20 28.61
CA ASP A 173 -40.80 0.57 29.82
C ASP A 173 -41.79 1.73 30.04
N THR A 174 -42.52 2.15 28.99
CA THR A 174 -43.43 3.31 29.02
C THR A 174 -44.88 2.94 28.72
N GLU A 175 -45.11 2.09 27.71
CA GLU A 175 -46.45 1.81 27.18
C GLU A 175 -46.98 0.45 27.64
N SER A 176 -48.12 0.49 28.33
CA SER A 176 -48.80 -0.71 28.85
C SER A 176 -49.76 -1.38 27.85
N SER A 177 -50.08 -0.69 26.75
CA SER A 177 -51.05 -1.08 25.73
C SER A 177 -50.72 -0.35 24.42
N ASN A 178 -51.00 -0.99 23.28
CA ASN A 178 -50.93 -0.35 21.95
C ASN A 178 -52.23 0.39 21.58
N TRP A 179 -53.17 0.47 22.52
CA TRP A 179 -54.42 1.22 22.39
C TRP A 179 -54.50 2.28 23.47
N ALA A 180 -54.76 3.52 23.07
CA ALA A 180 -55.00 4.66 23.96
C ALA A 180 -56.41 5.23 23.77
N TRP A 181 -57.05 5.65 24.87
CA TRP A 181 -58.38 6.25 24.84
C TRP A 181 -58.30 7.72 24.44
N ASP A 182 -59.10 8.15 23.46
CA ASP A 182 -59.24 9.56 23.09
C ASP A 182 -60.59 10.12 23.56
N GLU A 183 -60.53 11.15 24.40
CA GLU A 183 -61.71 11.76 25.03
C GLU A 183 -62.60 12.54 24.04
N GLU A 184 -62.06 13.06 22.94
CA GLU A 184 -62.86 13.82 21.96
C GLU A 184 -63.59 12.86 21.01
N ALA A 185 -62.91 11.79 20.64
CA ALA A 185 -63.38 10.74 19.74
C ALA A 185 -64.25 9.68 20.42
N GLN A 186 -64.22 9.61 21.76
CA GLN A 186 -64.88 8.59 22.60
C GLN A 186 -64.62 7.16 22.09
N ALA A 187 -63.37 6.89 21.71
CA ALA A 187 -62.91 5.62 21.16
C ALA A 187 -61.41 5.44 21.44
N TYR A 188 -60.94 4.20 21.35
CA TYR A 188 -59.51 3.89 21.35
C TYR A 188 -58.91 4.10 19.97
N TYR A 189 -57.66 4.57 19.91
CA TYR A 189 -56.85 4.59 18.70
C TYR A 189 -55.57 3.75 18.89
N TRP A 190 -55.07 3.22 17.79
CA TRP A 190 -53.88 2.37 17.76
C TRP A 190 -52.60 3.21 17.72
N HIS A 191 -51.57 2.74 18.41
CA HIS A 191 -50.20 3.25 18.34
C HIS A 191 -49.22 2.11 18.59
N ARG A 192 -48.18 1.98 17.75
CA ARG A 192 -47.08 1.00 17.97
C ARG A 192 -45.97 1.53 18.87
N PHE A 193 -45.83 2.85 18.90
CA PHE A 193 -44.84 3.59 19.67
C PHE A 193 -45.54 4.28 20.84
N PHE A 194 -45.21 5.54 21.15
CA PHE A 194 -45.87 6.26 22.22
C PHE A 194 -47.33 6.58 21.90
N TRP A 195 -48.16 6.75 22.93
CA TRP A 195 -49.56 7.13 22.75
C TRP A 195 -49.74 8.42 21.92
N HIS A 196 -48.78 9.36 21.98
CA HIS A 196 -48.84 10.59 21.17
C HIS A 196 -48.37 10.41 19.71
N GLN A 197 -48.15 9.16 19.27
CA GLN A 197 -47.81 8.76 17.90
C GLN A 197 -48.90 7.85 17.31
N PRO A 198 -50.12 8.37 17.05
CA PRO A 198 -51.20 7.58 16.46
C PRO A 198 -50.84 7.04 15.06
N ASP A 199 -51.10 5.75 14.87
CA ASP A 199 -50.76 5.01 13.64
C ASP A 199 -51.71 5.34 12.48
N LEU A 200 -51.13 5.50 11.30
CA LEU A 200 -51.83 5.77 10.05
C LEU A 200 -52.47 4.49 9.49
N ASN A 201 -53.70 4.60 9.01
CA ASN A 201 -54.44 3.47 8.49
C ASN A 201 -54.16 3.24 6.99
N PHE A 202 -53.22 2.35 6.66
CA PHE A 202 -52.87 2.03 5.27
C PHE A 202 -53.95 1.25 4.50
N ALA A 203 -54.98 0.71 5.16
CA ALA A 203 -56.15 0.19 4.46
C ALA A 203 -56.98 1.31 3.79
N ASN A 204 -56.78 2.57 4.19
CA ASN A 204 -57.39 3.72 3.57
C ASN A 204 -56.53 4.25 2.40
N PRO A 205 -57.00 4.20 1.14
CA PRO A 205 -56.22 4.66 -0.01
C PRO A 205 -55.92 6.16 -0.01
N HIS A 206 -56.61 6.96 0.81
CA HIS A 206 -56.28 8.38 1.00
C HIS A 206 -54.98 8.58 1.79
N VAL A 207 -54.67 7.69 2.73
CA VAL A 207 -53.42 7.71 3.51
C VAL A 207 -52.23 7.46 2.59
N PHE A 208 -52.28 6.39 1.79
CA PHE A 208 -51.24 6.10 0.79
C PHE A 208 -50.99 7.29 -0.14
N ARG A 209 -52.05 7.89 -0.69
CA ARG A 209 -51.90 9.09 -1.56
C ARG A 209 -51.28 10.29 -0.83
N ALA A 210 -51.61 10.49 0.45
CA ALA A 210 -51.05 11.58 1.23
C ALA A 210 -49.54 11.37 1.47
N ILE A 211 -49.12 10.15 1.83
CA ILE A 211 -47.70 9.80 2.01
C ILE A 211 -46.93 9.90 0.69
N MET A 212 -47.50 9.46 -0.43
CA MET A 212 -46.88 9.64 -1.75
C MET A 212 -46.70 11.11 -2.15
N HIS A 213 -47.59 11.99 -1.69
CA HIS A 213 -47.44 13.44 -1.90
C HIS A 213 -46.30 14.02 -1.06
N VAL A 214 -46.20 13.61 0.21
CA VAL A 214 -45.08 13.97 1.10
C VAL A 214 -43.74 13.52 0.50
N MET A 215 -43.69 12.27 0.03
CA MET A 215 -42.51 11.73 -0.64
C MET A 215 -42.12 12.57 -1.87
N GLY A 216 -43.09 12.87 -2.73
CA GLY A 216 -42.85 13.71 -3.91
C GLY A 216 -42.34 15.11 -3.57
N PHE A 217 -42.89 15.75 -2.52
CA PHE A 217 -42.49 17.08 -2.07
C PHE A 217 -40.98 17.17 -1.77
N TRP A 218 -40.43 16.22 -1.02
CA TRP A 218 -39.01 16.23 -0.65
C TRP A 218 -38.09 15.77 -1.78
N LEU A 219 -38.53 14.81 -2.61
CA LEU A 219 -37.76 14.41 -3.79
C LEU A 219 -37.68 15.53 -4.84
N ASP A 220 -38.75 16.30 -5.01
CA ASP A 220 -38.79 17.50 -5.87
C ASP A 220 -37.90 18.62 -5.31
N ALA A 221 -37.71 18.67 -3.98
CA ALA A 221 -36.77 19.58 -3.31
C ALA A 221 -35.29 19.15 -3.43
N GLY A 222 -35.02 17.98 -4.04
CA GLY A 222 -33.66 17.51 -4.35
C GLY A 222 -33.10 16.43 -3.43
N VAL A 223 -33.91 15.86 -2.53
CA VAL A 223 -33.51 14.70 -1.71
C VAL A 223 -33.16 13.49 -2.60
N ASP A 224 -32.07 12.80 -2.29
CA ASP A 224 -31.54 11.68 -3.09
C ASP A 224 -32.04 10.31 -2.63
N GLY A 225 -32.49 10.19 -1.38
CA GLY A 225 -33.08 8.97 -0.87
C GLY A 225 -33.86 9.18 0.43
N MET A 226 -34.60 8.17 0.84
CA MET A 226 -35.39 8.22 2.07
C MET A 226 -35.20 6.97 2.91
N ARG A 227 -34.95 7.14 4.21
CA ARG A 227 -35.08 6.06 5.19
C ARG A 227 -36.56 5.88 5.51
N LEU A 228 -37.10 4.69 5.27
CA LEU A 228 -38.46 4.33 5.61
C LEU A 228 -38.47 3.82 7.04
N ASP A 229 -38.91 4.69 7.96
CA ASP A 229 -38.96 4.42 9.39
C ASP A 229 -40.20 3.59 9.76
N ALA A 230 -40.03 2.68 10.74
CA ALA A 230 -41.11 1.87 11.31
C ALA A 230 -41.89 1.02 10.27
N MET A 231 -41.25 0.70 9.16
CA MET A 231 -41.88 0.07 8.00
C MET A 231 -42.49 -1.32 8.28
N PRO A 232 -41.98 -2.18 9.19
CA PRO A 232 -42.63 -3.45 9.48
C PRO A 232 -44.06 -3.40 10.01
N TYR A 233 -44.52 -2.21 10.42
CA TYR A 233 -45.71 -2.05 11.24
C TYR A 233 -46.91 -1.41 10.51
N LEU A 234 -46.81 -1.11 9.21
CA LEU A 234 -47.81 -0.31 8.47
C LEU A 234 -49.23 -0.89 8.43
N CYS A 235 -49.36 -2.21 8.53
CA CYS A 235 -50.64 -2.90 8.42
C CYS A 235 -50.82 -3.85 9.61
N GLU A 236 -52.03 -3.86 10.18
CA GLU A 236 -52.40 -4.74 11.28
C GLU A 236 -53.48 -5.75 10.88
N ARG A 237 -53.40 -6.96 11.44
CA ARG A 237 -54.35 -8.04 11.13
C ARG A 237 -54.64 -8.93 12.32
N GLU A 238 -55.92 -9.22 12.53
CA GLU A 238 -56.35 -10.16 13.57
C GLU A 238 -55.72 -11.55 13.41
N GLY A 239 -55.35 -12.14 14.55
CA GLY A 239 -54.71 -13.45 14.61
C GLY A 239 -53.24 -13.49 14.15
N THR A 240 -52.61 -12.33 13.96
CA THR A 240 -51.18 -12.19 13.64
C THR A 240 -50.46 -11.37 14.70
N ASN A 241 -49.13 -11.26 14.59
CA ASN A 241 -48.32 -10.34 15.39
C ASN A 241 -48.31 -8.90 14.83
N SER A 242 -48.99 -8.64 13.71
CA SER A 242 -49.02 -7.33 13.02
C SER A 242 -47.63 -6.78 12.66
N GLU A 243 -46.71 -7.66 12.27
CA GLU A 243 -45.38 -7.29 11.76
C GLU A 243 -45.11 -8.04 10.45
N ASN A 244 -44.39 -7.41 9.51
CA ASN A 244 -43.97 -8.02 8.24
C ASN A 244 -45.14 -8.62 7.41
N LEU A 245 -46.33 -8.02 7.48
CA LEU A 245 -47.49 -8.56 6.79
C LEU A 245 -47.34 -8.44 5.26
N PRO A 246 -47.86 -9.39 4.46
CA PRO A 246 -47.84 -9.28 3.00
C PRO A 246 -48.46 -7.99 2.46
N GLU A 247 -49.47 -7.46 3.15
CA GLU A 247 -50.10 -6.17 2.85
C GLU A 247 -49.12 -4.99 3.02
N THR A 248 -48.26 -5.03 4.03
CA THR A 248 -47.17 -4.06 4.23
C THR A 248 -46.19 -4.09 3.05
N HIS A 249 -45.73 -5.28 2.64
CA HIS A 249 -44.86 -5.45 1.46
C HIS A 249 -45.54 -4.93 0.17
N ALA A 250 -46.84 -5.19 -0.01
CA ALA A 250 -47.59 -4.69 -1.16
C ALA A 250 -47.65 -3.15 -1.22
N VAL A 251 -47.77 -2.49 -0.06
CA VAL A 251 -47.68 -1.01 0.04
C VAL A 251 -46.29 -0.53 -0.39
N ILE A 252 -45.23 -1.15 0.11
CA ILE A 252 -43.84 -0.76 -0.19
C ILE A 252 -43.50 -0.97 -1.67
N LYS A 253 -43.89 -2.12 -2.27
CA LYS A 253 -43.79 -2.35 -3.72
C LYS A 253 -44.49 -1.26 -4.53
N SER A 254 -45.66 -0.83 -4.07
CA SER A 254 -46.41 0.24 -4.73
C SER A 254 -45.69 1.59 -4.61
N MET A 255 -45.10 1.90 -3.45
CA MET A 255 -44.27 3.09 -3.26
C MET A 255 -43.04 3.06 -4.17
N ARG A 256 -42.33 1.93 -4.24
CA ARG A 256 -41.16 1.74 -5.11
C ARG A 256 -41.50 1.89 -6.58
N ALA A 257 -42.60 1.28 -7.02
CA ALA A 257 -43.05 1.41 -8.40
C ALA A 257 -43.39 2.87 -8.77
N GLU A 258 -43.92 3.67 -7.84
CA GLU A 258 -44.17 5.09 -8.07
C GLU A 258 -42.89 5.93 -8.05
N LEU A 259 -41.93 5.59 -7.19
CA LEU A 259 -40.59 6.21 -7.17
C LEU A 259 -39.91 6.02 -8.53
N ASP A 260 -39.78 4.77 -8.99
CA ASP A 260 -39.06 4.40 -10.22
C ASP A 260 -39.71 4.98 -11.49
N LYS A 261 -41.03 5.22 -11.47
CA LYS A 261 -41.76 5.88 -12.57
C LYS A 261 -41.42 7.35 -12.72
N ARG A 262 -41.20 8.06 -11.60
CA ARG A 262 -41.14 9.53 -11.57
C ARG A 262 -39.73 10.07 -11.38
N TYR A 263 -38.90 9.37 -10.63
CA TYR A 263 -37.58 9.82 -10.22
C TYR A 263 -36.54 8.79 -10.65
N ARG A 264 -35.38 9.29 -11.10
CA ARG A 264 -34.22 8.46 -11.44
C ARG A 264 -33.20 8.53 -10.31
N ASN A 265 -32.47 7.44 -10.10
CA ASN A 265 -31.31 7.38 -9.21
C ASN A 265 -31.63 7.79 -7.76
N ARG A 266 -32.86 7.51 -7.31
CA ARG A 266 -33.33 7.69 -5.92
C ARG A 266 -33.36 6.36 -5.18
N MET A 267 -33.30 6.40 -3.86
CA MET A 267 -33.06 5.23 -3.04
C MET A 267 -34.02 5.16 -1.83
N PHE A 268 -34.46 3.95 -1.48
CA PHE A 268 -35.16 3.66 -0.23
C PHE A 268 -34.30 2.79 0.68
N LEU A 269 -34.11 3.23 1.93
CA LEU A 269 -33.42 2.52 2.99
C LEU A 269 -34.43 2.03 4.03
N ALA A 270 -34.61 0.73 4.13
CA ALA A 270 -35.52 0.09 5.07
C ALA A 270 -34.93 0.04 6.48
N GLU A 271 -35.65 0.61 7.45
CA GLU A 271 -35.49 0.26 8.85
C GLU A 271 -36.39 -0.94 9.20
N ALA A 272 -35.80 -2.13 9.13
CA ALA A 272 -36.45 -3.37 9.55
C ALA A 272 -35.53 -4.10 10.54
N ASN A 273 -35.73 -3.88 11.84
CA ASN A 273 -35.02 -4.60 12.89
C ASN A 273 -35.66 -5.97 13.12
N GLN A 274 -35.39 -6.93 12.22
CA GLN A 274 -35.95 -8.28 12.22
C GLN A 274 -34.83 -9.33 12.02
N TRP A 275 -35.17 -10.62 12.04
CA TRP A 275 -34.23 -11.70 11.71
C TRP A 275 -33.78 -11.65 10.24
N PRO A 276 -32.59 -12.17 9.86
CA PRO A 276 -32.05 -12.03 8.51
C PRO A 276 -33.02 -12.42 7.38
N GLU A 277 -33.76 -13.51 7.57
CA GLU A 277 -34.75 -14.03 6.62
C GLU A 277 -35.93 -13.07 6.41
N ASP A 278 -36.39 -12.40 7.46
CA ASP A 278 -37.50 -11.44 7.40
C ASP A 278 -37.03 -10.11 6.80
N VAL A 279 -35.81 -9.67 7.14
CA VAL A 279 -35.23 -8.45 6.56
C VAL A 279 -35.02 -8.61 5.06
N ARG A 280 -34.67 -9.83 4.60
CA ARG A 280 -34.52 -10.12 3.18
C ARG A 280 -35.79 -9.84 2.38
N GLU A 281 -36.98 -10.05 2.95
CA GLU A 281 -38.25 -9.84 2.24
C GLU A 281 -38.45 -8.39 1.82
N TYR A 282 -37.90 -7.41 2.56
CA TYR A 282 -38.00 -5.98 2.24
C TYR A 282 -37.18 -5.53 1.02
N PHE A 283 -36.38 -6.42 0.43
CA PHE A 283 -35.79 -6.19 -0.88
C PHE A 283 -36.71 -6.65 -2.02
N GLY A 284 -37.74 -7.45 -1.73
CA GLY A 284 -38.59 -8.10 -2.72
C GLY A 284 -37.78 -8.91 -3.74
N ASP A 285 -38.16 -8.82 -5.00
CA ASP A 285 -37.37 -9.33 -6.14
C ASP A 285 -36.48 -8.22 -6.75
N GLY A 286 -36.09 -7.24 -5.93
CA GLY A 286 -35.44 -5.99 -6.34
C GLY A 286 -36.43 -4.84 -6.56
N ASP A 287 -37.70 -5.04 -6.19
CA ASP A 287 -38.87 -4.17 -6.45
C ASP A 287 -39.49 -3.55 -5.17
N GLU A 288 -38.81 -3.65 -4.02
CA GLU A 288 -39.18 -2.97 -2.76
C GLU A 288 -38.12 -1.93 -2.38
N CYS A 289 -37.38 -2.13 -1.29
CA CYS A 289 -36.32 -1.23 -0.87
C CYS A 289 -35.00 -1.53 -1.59
N HIS A 290 -34.22 -0.46 -1.83
CA HIS A 290 -32.90 -0.57 -2.43
C HIS A 290 -31.87 -1.00 -1.39
N MET A 291 -32.04 -0.50 -0.16
CA MET A 291 -31.20 -0.81 0.97
C MET A 291 -32.01 -1.25 2.17
N ALA A 292 -31.42 -2.05 3.05
CA ALA A 292 -31.93 -2.35 4.39
C ALA A 292 -30.77 -2.36 5.38
N PHE A 293 -31.01 -1.94 6.62
CA PHE A 293 -30.00 -2.05 7.68
C PHE A 293 -29.70 -3.51 8.02
N HIS A 294 -28.42 -3.85 8.15
CA HIS A 294 -28.01 -5.19 8.56
C HIS A 294 -28.01 -5.33 10.10
N PHE A 295 -29.18 -5.13 10.73
CA PHE A 295 -29.38 -5.28 12.18
C PHE A 295 -28.82 -6.60 12.76
N PRO A 296 -28.97 -7.78 12.10
CA PRO A 296 -28.47 -9.02 12.68
C PRO A 296 -26.95 -9.07 12.89
N LEU A 297 -26.17 -8.43 12.01
CA LEU A 297 -24.70 -8.46 12.05
C LEU A 297 -24.14 -7.62 13.19
N MET A 298 -24.74 -6.46 13.47
CA MET A 298 -24.23 -5.46 14.40
C MET A 298 -23.97 -6.04 15.81
N PRO A 299 -24.94 -6.69 16.50
CA PRO A 299 -24.70 -7.26 17.83
C PRO A 299 -23.66 -8.38 17.83
N ARG A 300 -23.57 -9.16 16.74
CA ARG A 300 -22.62 -10.27 16.61
C ARG A 300 -21.18 -9.79 16.47
N MET A 301 -20.95 -8.60 15.92
CA MET A 301 -19.62 -7.97 15.94
C MET A 301 -19.14 -7.69 17.37
N TYR A 302 -20.01 -7.12 18.21
CA TYR A 302 -19.71 -6.91 19.64
C TYR A 302 -19.48 -8.23 20.37
N MET A 303 -20.34 -9.22 20.17
CA MET A 303 -20.16 -10.55 20.76
C MET A 303 -18.85 -11.21 20.36
N ALA A 304 -18.47 -11.14 19.08
CA ALA A 304 -17.26 -11.78 18.57
C ALA A 304 -15.99 -11.22 19.20
N ILE A 305 -15.92 -9.91 19.43
CA ILE A 305 -14.82 -9.28 20.17
C ILE A 305 -14.85 -9.67 21.65
N ALA A 306 -16.02 -9.63 22.29
CA ALA A 306 -16.16 -9.98 23.70
C ALA A 306 -15.77 -11.45 24.00
N GLN A 307 -16.15 -12.36 23.10
CA GLN A 307 -15.86 -13.80 23.20
C GLN A 307 -14.46 -14.17 22.68
N GLU A 308 -13.77 -13.24 22.00
CA GLU A 308 -12.56 -13.51 21.21
C GLU A 308 -12.75 -14.68 20.22
N ASP A 309 -13.93 -14.77 19.59
CA ASP A 309 -14.30 -15.87 18.69
C ASP A 309 -15.01 -15.33 17.45
N ARG A 310 -14.59 -15.78 16.27
CA ARG A 310 -15.18 -15.41 14.98
C ARG A 310 -16.57 -16.00 14.73
N HIS A 311 -16.95 -17.03 15.49
CA HIS A 311 -18.15 -17.81 15.24
C HIS A 311 -19.44 -16.98 15.13
N PRO A 312 -19.74 -16.01 16.04
CA PRO A 312 -20.98 -15.23 15.94
C PRO A 312 -21.12 -14.48 14.61
N ILE A 313 -20.01 -13.91 14.10
CA ILE A 313 -20.01 -13.19 12.80
C ILE A 313 -20.19 -14.18 11.64
N VAL A 314 -19.44 -15.28 11.64
CA VAL A 314 -19.50 -16.27 10.53
C VAL A 314 -20.87 -16.92 10.47
N GLU A 315 -21.42 -17.30 11.62
CA GLU A 315 -22.73 -17.95 11.71
C GLU A 315 -23.85 -17.05 11.21
N ILE A 316 -23.92 -15.80 11.67
CA ILE A 316 -25.00 -14.90 11.23
C ILE A 316 -24.90 -14.58 9.74
N MET A 317 -23.68 -14.41 9.22
CA MET A 317 -23.46 -14.14 7.80
C MET A 317 -23.77 -15.35 6.91
N GLU A 318 -23.59 -16.58 7.40
CA GLU A 318 -23.99 -17.81 6.70
C GLU A 318 -25.51 -18.04 6.73
N GLN A 319 -26.21 -17.45 7.71
CA GLN A 319 -27.68 -17.47 7.80
C GLN A 319 -28.34 -16.34 6.99
N THR A 320 -27.64 -15.23 6.75
CA THR A 320 -28.15 -14.12 5.95
C THR A 320 -28.35 -14.56 4.48
N PRO A 321 -29.58 -14.52 3.94
CA PRO A 321 -29.83 -14.91 2.55
C PRO A 321 -29.22 -13.94 1.53
N ASP A 322 -28.97 -14.43 0.32
CA ASP A 322 -28.57 -13.59 -0.82
C ASP A 322 -29.66 -12.57 -1.16
N ILE A 323 -29.24 -11.35 -1.51
CA ILE A 323 -30.11 -10.23 -1.88
C ILE A 323 -30.11 -10.01 -3.41
N PRO A 324 -31.11 -9.32 -3.99
CA PRO A 324 -31.12 -9.01 -5.42
C PRO A 324 -29.93 -8.15 -5.85
N ASP A 325 -29.49 -8.29 -7.11
CA ASP A 325 -28.29 -7.63 -7.64
C ASP A 325 -28.35 -6.09 -7.60
N ASN A 326 -29.55 -5.50 -7.59
CA ASN A 326 -29.75 -4.05 -7.47
C ASN A 326 -29.88 -3.58 -6.01
N CYS A 327 -29.89 -4.48 -5.03
CA CYS A 327 -30.06 -4.14 -3.61
C CYS A 327 -28.73 -4.14 -2.84
N GLN A 328 -28.74 -3.59 -1.62
CA GLN A 328 -27.53 -3.46 -0.80
C GLN A 328 -27.82 -3.43 0.71
N TRP A 329 -26.94 -4.03 1.51
CA TRP A 329 -26.97 -3.89 2.96
C TRP A 329 -26.42 -2.53 3.44
N GLY A 330 -27.07 -1.91 4.41
CA GLY A 330 -26.53 -0.80 5.21
C GLY A 330 -25.87 -1.34 6.48
N VAL A 331 -24.54 -1.29 6.56
CA VAL A 331 -23.78 -1.81 7.72
C VAL A 331 -23.51 -0.65 8.67
N PHE A 332 -23.72 -0.83 9.96
CA PHE A 332 -23.52 0.19 10.97
C PHE A 332 -23.07 -0.43 12.29
N LEU A 333 -22.43 0.37 13.15
CA LEU A 333 -22.01 -0.06 14.49
C LEU A 333 -22.94 0.48 15.57
N ARG A 334 -23.28 1.77 15.46
CA ARG A 334 -24.19 2.51 16.33
C ARG A 334 -24.98 3.52 15.49
N ASN A 335 -26.04 4.05 16.09
CA ASN A 335 -26.97 5.01 15.54
C ASN A 335 -27.48 5.92 16.68
N HIS A 336 -28.45 6.77 16.37
CA HIS A 336 -29.13 7.67 17.32
C HIS A 336 -30.02 6.96 18.36
N ASP A 337 -30.30 5.67 18.22
CA ASP A 337 -31.03 4.85 19.19
C ASP A 337 -30.09 4.04 20.09
N GLU A 338 -30.65 3.22 20.97
CA GLU A 338 -29.91 2.22 21.71
C GLU A 338 -29.35 1.12 20.78
N LEU A 339 -28.33 0.41 21.26
CA LEU A 339 -27.92 -0.85 20.67
C LEU A 339 -29.03 -1.86 20.95
N THR A 340 -29.92 -2.05 19.98
CA THR A 340 -31.06 -2.96 20.10
C THR A 340 -30.61 -4.41 20.23
N LEU A 341 -31.19 -5.12 21.20
CA LEU A 341 -31.02 -6.56 21.41
C LEU A 341 -32.37 -7.29 21.30
N GLU A 342 -33.28 -6.78 20.48
CA GLU A 342 -34.57 -7.44 20.21
C GLU A 342 -34.34 -8.74 19.44
N MET A 343 -33.61 -8.67 18.34
CA MET A 343 -33.37 -9.78 17.39
C MET A 343 -32.10 -10.58 17.72
N VAL A 344 -31.95 -10.91 19.00
CA VAL A 344 -30.96 -11.87 19.52
C VAL A 344 -31.66 -12.88 20.43
N THR A 345 -31.05 -14.04 20.65
CA THR A 345 -31.58 -14.99 21.63
C THR A 345 -31.45 -14.46 23.06
N ASP A 346 -32.26 -14.95 23.98
CA ASP A 346 -32.24 -14.51 25.40
C ASP A 346 -30.85 -14.67 26.04
N ARG A 347 -30.14 -15.75 25.69
CA ARG A 347 -28.77 -16.00 26.19
C ARG A 347 -27.76 -14.99 25.66
N GLU A 348 -27.87 -14.61 24.39
CA GLU A 348 -27.00 -13.60 23.79
C GLU A 348 -27.28 -12.22 24.37
N ARG A 349 -28.56 -11.89 24.57
CA ARG A 349 -28.99 -10.64 25.23
C ARG A 349 -28.41 -10.52 26.63
N ASP A 350 -28.56 -11.56 27.44
CA ASP A 350 -28.01 -11.60 28.80
C ASP A 350 -26.49 -11.42 28.80
N TYR A 351 -25.80 -12.09 27.88
CA TYR A 351 -24.34 -11.97 27.73
C TYR A 351 -23.92 -10.53 27.37
N LEU A 352 -24.60 -9.90 26.41
CA LEU A 352 -24.31 -8.52 25.99
C LEU A 352 -24.62 -7.52 27.10
N HIS A 353 -25.71 -7.68 27.85
CA HIS A 353 -25.99 -6.85 29.01
C HIS A 353 -24.93 -7.00 30.10
N GLN A 354 -24.47 -8.22 30.40
CA GLN A 354 -23.43 -8.46 31.40
C GLN A 354 -22.06 -7.91 30.97
N THR A 355 -21.80 -7.85 29.66
CA THR A 355 -20.52 -7.39 29.12
C THR A 355 -20.47 -5.87 28.94
N TYR A 356 -21.51 -5.29 28.35
CA TYR A 356 -21.51 -3.91 27.85
C TYR A 356 -22.42 -2.93 28.61
N ALA A 357 -23.33 -3.46 29.45
CA ALA A 357 -24.29 -2.69 30.25
C ALA A 357 -24.30 -3.17 31.72
N ILE A 358 -23.11 -3.18 32.33
CA ILE A 358 -22.94 -3.50 33.76
C ILE A 358 -23.74 -2.52 34.62
N ASP A 359 -23.72 -1.23 34.26
CA ASP A 359 -24.60 -0.22 34.85
C ASP A 359 -26.04 -0.44 34.37
N PRO A 360 -27.00 -0.71 35.27
CA PRO A 360 -28.41 -0.84 34.89
C PRO A 360 -28.97 0.40 34.20
N GLN A 361 -28.46 1.61 34.47
CA GLN A 361 -28.89 2.83 33.79
C GLN A 361 -28.51 2.84 32.31
N ALA A 362 -27.54 2.04 31.87
CA ALA A 362 -27.20 1.91 30.46
C ALA A 362 -28.18 1.04 29.67
N ARG A 363 -29.11 0.36 30.34
CA ARG A 363 -30.16 -0.46 29.72
C ARG A 363 -31.40 0.40 29.48
N LEU A 364 -32.05 0.20 28.34
CA LEU A 364 -33.31 0.85 27.98
C LEU A 364 -34.07 -0.10 27.06
N ASN A 365 -35.36 -0.33 27.32
CA ASN A 365 -36.15 -1.35 26.62
C ASN A 365 -35.38 -2.70 26.62
N LEU A 366 -35.21 -3.30 25.45
CA LEU A 366 -34.39 -4.51 25.24
C LEU A 366 -33.02 -4.19 24.65
N GLY A 367 -32.40 -3.04 24.98
CA GLY A 367 -31.13 -2.62 24.39
C GLY A 367 -30.17 -1.90 25.33
N ILE A 368 -29.09 -1.33 24.75
CA ILE A 368 -28.01 -0.64 25.47
C ILE A 368 -27.80 0.77 24.92
N ARG A 369 -28.16 1.80 25.69
CA ARG A 369 -28.12 3.22 25.28
C ARG A 369 -26.75 3.88 25.47
N ARG A 370 -25.72 3.31 24.84
CA ARG A 370 -24.33 3.81 24.89
C ARG A 370 -23.75 4.08 23.51
N ARG A 371 -22.75 4.96 23.43
CA ARG A 371 -21.97 5.24 22.22
C ARG A 371 -20.89 4.19 21.99
N LEU A 372 -20.30 4.19 20.78
CA LEU A 372 -19.28 3.22 20.37
C LEU A 372 -18.05 3.22 21.28
N ALA A 373 -17.43 4.38 21.51
CA ALA A 373 -16.21 4.47 22.31
C ALA A 373 -16.44 4.02 23.77
N PRO A 374 -17.51 4.46 24.47
CA PRO A 374 -17.87 3.94 25.78
C PRO A 374 -18.15 2.43 25.83
N LEU A 375 -18.83 1.86 24.82
CA LEU A 375 -19.04 0.40 24.72
C LEU A 375 -17.73 -0.37 24.63
N LEU A 376 -16.68 0.22 24.06
CA LEU A 376 -15.38 -0.41 23.86
C LEU A 376 -14.34 0.02 24.90
N ASP A 377 -14.79 0.57 26.04
CA ASP A 377 -13.95 1.04 27.15
C ASP A 377 -12.91 2.11 26.74
N ASN A 378 -13.21 2.86 25.66
CA ASN A 378 -12.28 3.77 24.99
C ASN A 378 -10.97 3.11 24.53
N ASP A 379 -10.95 1.77 24.37
CA ASP A 379 -9.80 1.06 23.81
C ASP A 379 -9.71 1.36 22.31
N ARG A 380 -8.69 2.14 21.97
CA ARG A 380 -8.44 2.58 20.60
C ARG A 380 -8.34 1.41 19.62
N HIS A 381 -7.69 0.30 19.98
CA HIS A 381 -7.53 -0.81 19.05
C HIS A 381 -8.85 -1.54 18.79
N ARG A 382 -9.75 -1.61 19.78
CA ARG A 382 -11.10 -2.15 19.59
C ARG A 382 -11.95 -1.26 18.70
N ILE A 383 -11.87 0.06 18.90
CA ILE A 383 -12.57 1.06 18.06
C ILE A 383 -12.09 0.95 16.60
N GLU A 384 -10.78 0.85 16.39
CA GLU A 384 -10.20 0.68 15.05
C GLU A 384 -10.64 -0.65 14.41
N LEU A 385 -10.59 -1.76 15.15
CA LEU A 385 -11.03 -3.07 14.68
C LEU A 385 -12.50 -3.06 14.24
N MET A 386 -13.39 -2.51 15.08
CA MET A 386 -14.82 -2.42 14.77
C MET A 386 -15.08 -1.57 13.52
N ASN A 387 -14.38 -0.45 13.38
CA ASN A 387 -14.51 0.40 12.19
C ASN A 387 -13.91 -0.26 10.94
N LEU A 388 -12.84 -1.05 11.06
CA LEU A 388 -12.33 -1.83 9.93
C LEU A 388 -13.32 -2.92 9.51
N LEU A 389 -13.98 -3.61 10.45
CA LEU A 389 -15.07 -4.53 10.13
C LEU A 389 -16.24 -3.81 9.44
N LEU A 390 -16.66 -2.65 9.95
CA LEU A 390 -17.67 -1.80 9.30
C LEU A 390 -17.30 -1.46 7.85
N MET A 391 -16.05 -1.09 7.60
CA MET A 391 -15.59 -0.62 6.28
C MET A 391 -15.34 -1.75 5.27
N THR A 392 -15.19 -3.00 5.75
CA THR A 392 -14.77 -4.14 4.91
C THR A 392 -15.78 -5.28 4.81
N MET A 393 -16.86 -5.26 5.60
CA MET A 393 -18.02 -6.16 5.43
C MET A 393 -18.84 -5.78 4.18
N PRO A 394 -19.61 -6.73 3.60
CA PRO A 394 -20.41 -6.47 2.41
C PRO A 394 -21.54 -5.50 2.71
N GLY A 395 -21.54 -4.36 2.00
CA GLY A 395 -22.54 -3.32 2.15
C GLY A 395 -21.94 -1.91 2.18
N SER A 396 -22.82 -0.94 2.39
CA SER A 396 -22.48 0.48 2.51
C SER A 396 -22.41 0.86 3.99
N PRO A 397 -21.26 1.34 4.49
CA PRO A 397 -21.08 1.66 5.90
C PRO A 397 -21.80 2.96 6.26
N ILE A 398 -22.33 2.99 7.47
CA ILE A 398 -23.03 4.13 8.08
C ILE A 398 -22.27 4.50 9.35
N LEU A 399 -21.76 5.74 9.38
CA LEU A 399 -21.05 6.34 10.50
C LEU A 399 -22.01 7.24 11.27
N TYR A 400 -22.06 7.08 12.59
CA TYR A 400 -22.81 7.97 13.46
C TYR A 400 -21.97 9.18 13.89
N TYR A 401 -22.53 10.39 13.81
CA TYR A 401 -21.77 11.61 13.99
C TYR A 401 -21.02 11.64 15.34
N GLY A 402 -19.72 11.91 15.31
CA GLY A 402 -18.87 11.97 16.51
C GLY A 402 -18.13 10.67 16.85
N ASP A 403 -18.52 9.53 16.28
CA ASP A 403 -17.79 8.28 16.49
C ASP A 403 -16.41 8.30 15.81
N GLU A 404 -16.22 9.09 14.75
CA GLU A 404 -14.92 9.33 14.10
C GLU A 404 -13.91 10.08 14.99
N ILE A 405 -14.38 10.76 16.03
CA ILE A 405 -13.53 11.36 17.06
C ILE A 405 -13.59 10.60 18.39
N GLY A 406 -14.49 9.62 18.53
CA GLY A 406 -14.64 8.83 19.76
C GLY A 406 -15.42 9.57 20.84
N MET A 407 -16.52 10.23 20.47
CA MET A 407 -17.43 10.85 21.44
C MET A 407 -17.99 9.83 22.44
N GLY A 408 -18.23 10.31 23.65
CA GLY A 408 -18.85 9.54 24.72
C GLY A 408 -20.38 9.62 24.72
N ASP A 409 -20.99 9.22 25.82
CA ASP A 409 -22.42 9.33 26.08
C ASP A 409 -22.70 10.02 27.43
N ASN A 410 -23.95 10.41 27.65
CA ASN A 410 -24.44 10.92 28.94
C ASN A 410 -25.71 10.21 29.38
N LEU A 411 -25.56 9.15 30.19
CA LEU A 411 -26.66 8.29 30.68
C LEU A 411 -27.68 9.00 31.58
N LEU A 412 -27.34 10.19 32.10
CA LEU A 412 -28.25 10.98 32.94
C LEU A 412 -29.36 11.66 32.12
N LEU A 413 -29.18 11.76 30.80
CA LEU A 413 -30.21 12.24 29.91
C LEU A 413 -31.29 11.16 29.73
N GLY A 414 -32.55 11.57 29.79
CA GLY A 414 -33.70 10.66 29.65
C GLY A 414 -33.77 10.03 28.26
N ASP A 415 -34.39 8.84 28.19
CA ASP A 415 -34.54 8.08 26.95
C ASP A 415 -33.18 7.83 26.24
N ARG A 416 -33.09 8.07 24.94
CA ARG A 416 -31.92 7.88 24.07
C ARG A 416 -31.07 9.14 23.89
N ASN A 417 -31.46 10.26 24.50
CA ASN A 417 -30.76 11.55 24.35
C ASN A 417 -29.29 11.51 24.80
N GLY A 418 -28.91 10.54 25.63
CA GLY A 418 -27.52 10.35 26.07
C GLY A 418 -26.51 10.14 24.94
N VAL A 419 -26.93 9.63 23.77
CA VAL A 419 -26.05 9.46 22.60
C VAL A 419 -26.20 10.58 21.55
N ARG A 420 -27.13 11.51 21.76
CA ARG A 420 -27.50 12.61 20.84
C ARG A 420 -26.93 13.97 21.25
N THR A 421 -25.93 14.00 22.13
CA THR A 421 -25.31 15.23 22.62
C THR A 421 -24.64 16.05 21.51
N PRO A 422 -24.45 17.37 21.69
CA PRO A 422 -23.83 18.22 20.67
C PRO A 422 -22.45 17.76 20.19
N MET A 423 -22.18 17.91 18.90
CA MET A 423 -20.89 17.58 18.28
C MET A 423 -19.74 18.42 18.87
N GLN A 424 -18.59 17.78 19.11
CA GLN A 424 -17.45 18.39 19.81
C GLN A 424 -16.41 18.95 18.83
N TRP A 425 -16.55 20.22 18.45
CA TRP A 425 -15.69 20.87 17.45
C TRP A 425 -14.34 21.36 17.98
N ARG A 426 -14.30 21.94 19.18
CA ARG A 426 -13.10 22.55 19.79
C ARG A 426 -13.20 22.59 21.32
N GLY A 427 -12.07 22.80 22.01
CA GLY A 427 -12.01 22.85 23.48
C GLY A 427 -12.59 24.11 24.14
N GLY A 428 -13.33 24.96 23.41
CA GLY A 428 -13.89 26.23 23.91
C GLY A 428 -15.30 26.11 24.46
N THR A 429 -16.01 27.24 24.60
CA THR A 429 -17.41 27.30 25.05
C THR A 429 -18.28 26.28 24.32
N ASN A 430 -19.02 25.47 25.07
CA ASN A 430 -19.93 24.42 24.59
C ASN A 430 -19.31 23.47 23.55
N GLY A 431 -18.02 23.15 23.65
CA GLY A 431 -17.33 22.32 22.65
C GLY A 431 -17.22 22.99 21.27
N GLY A 432 -17.48 24.30 21.18
CA GLY A 432 -17.60 25.05 19.94
C GLY A 432 -18.82 24.71 19.09
N PHE A 433 -19.80 24.00 19.63
CA PHE A 433 -21.09 23.75 18.98
C PHE A 433 -21.94 25.03 18.85
N SER A 434 -21.99 25.84 19.91
CA SER A 434 -22.82 27.05 20.03
C SER A 434 -22.09 28.13 20.82
N THR A 435 -22.47 29.40 20.61
CA THR A 435 -22.07 30.55 21.44
C THR A 435 -23.07 30.91 22.55
N ALA A 436 -24.22 30.22 22.62
CA ALA A 436 -25.25 30.44 23.63
C ALA A 436 -24.75 30.14 25.06
N ASP A 437 -25.50 30.59 26.06
CA ASP A 437 -25.28 30.15 27.44
C ASP A 437 -25.56 28.64 27.56
N SER A 438 -24.77 27.93 28.38
CA SER A 438 -24.83 26.45 28.43
C SER A 438 -26.18 25.89 28.91
N ASP A 439 -26.98 26.67 29.62
CA ASP A 439 -28.33 26.34 30.08
C ASP A 439 -29.41 26.52 29.01
N GLN A 440 -29.08 27.19 27.90
CA GLN A 440 -29.98 27.40 26.74
C GLN A 440 -29.82 26.33 25.66
N LEU A 441 -28.81 25.46 25.78
CA LEU A 441 -28.58 24.41 24.80
C LEU A 441 -29.72 23.39 24.77
N PHE A 442 -30.07 22.93 23.57
CA PHE A 442 -31.04 21.85 23.38
C PHE A 442 -30.70 20.60 24.20
N LEU A 443 -29.42 20.20 24.17
CA LEU A 443 -28.85 19.17 25.03
C LEU A 443 -27.47 19.62 25.52
N PRO A 444 -27.07 19.24 26.75
CA PRO A 444 -25.76 19.62 27.27
C PRO A 444 -24.64 18.85 26.53
N PRO A 445 -23.49 19.49 26.25
CA PRO A 445 -22.32 18.81 25.74
C PRO A 445 -21.72 17.91 26.81
N ILE A 446 -20.91 16.94 26.38
CA ILE A 446 -20.21 16.06 27.31
C ILE A 446 -19.05 16.83 27.94
N VAL A 447 -18.96 16.77 29.27
CA VAL A 447 -17.97 17.51 30.07
C VAL A 447 -17.14 16.61 30.98
N ASP A 448 -17.32 15.29 30.89
CA ASP A 448 -16.56 14.37 31.72
C ASP A 448 -15.06 14.37 31.35
N PRO A 449 -14.17 13.95 32.26
CA PRO A 449 -12.72 14.01 32.02
C PRO A 449 -12.20 13.12 30.88
N VAL A 450 -12.94 12.08 30.48
CA VAL A 450 -12.52 11.09 29.47
C VAL A 450 -13.03 11.49 28.09
N TYR A 451 -14.33 11.77 27.96
CA TYR A 451 -14.97 12.02 26.66
C TYR A 451 -15.36 13.48 26.42
N GLY A 452 -15.22 14.36 27.42
CA GLY A 452 -15.61 15.75 27.29
C GLY A 452 -14.82 16.50 26.22
N PHE A 453 -15.43 17.55 25.66
CA PHE A 453 -14.88 18.28 24.51
C PHE A 453 -13.50 18.91 24.73
N ALA A 454 -13.06 19.08 25.99
CA ALA A 454 -11.70 19.50 26.31
C ALA A 454 -10.64 18.44 25.89
N ALA A 455 -10.98 17.16 25.99
CA ALA A 455 -10.13 16.03 25.60
C ALA A 455 -10.44 15.55 24.17
N VAL A 456 -11.73 15.41 23.83
CA VAL A 456 -12.18 14.85 22.55
C VAL A 456 -12.81 15.95 21.70
N ASN A 457 -12.09 16.48 20.71
CA ASN A 457 -12.67 17.42 19.76
C ASN A 457 -11.99 17.39 18.38
N VAL A 458 -12.71 17.87 17.37
CA VAL A 458 -12.26 17.91 15.97
C VAL A 458 -10.98 18.74 15.82
N GLU A 459 -10.88 19.93 16.40
CA GLU A 459 -9.71 20.81 16.24
C GLU A 459 -8.40 20.14 16.70
N SER A 460 -8.41 19.55 17.90
CA SER A 460 -7.26 18.82 18.46
C SER A 460 -6.89 17.62 17.59
N GLN A 461 -7.89 16.82 17.18
CA GLN A 461 -7.65 15.61 16.39
C GLN A 461 -7.24 15.93 14.95
N HIS A 462 -7.71 17.03 14.38
CA HIS A 462 -7.31 17.48 13.05
C HIS A 462 -5.80 17.76 12.99
N ARG A 463 -5.26 18.42 14.02
CA ARG A 463 -3.82 18.75 14.11
C ARG A 463 -2.95 17.51 14.28
N ASN A 464 -3.39 16.52 15.07
CA ASN A 464 -2.65 15.29 15.33
C ASN A 464 -2.82 14.24 14.20
N SER A 465 -1.75 13.92 13.47
CA SER A 465 -1.77 12.93 12.37
C SER A 465 -2.14 11.50 12.80
N PHE A 466 -1.98 11.17 14.09
CA PHE A 466 -2.28 9.85 14.66
C PHE A 466 -3.63 9.81 15.40
N SER A 467 -4.46 10.84 15.26
CA SER A 467 -5.79 10.90 15.87
C SER A 467 -6.76 9.87 15.31
N LEU A 468 -7.94 9.71 15.94
CA LEU A 468 -9.00 8.83 15.42
C LEU A 468 -9.55 9.39 14.12
N LEU A 469 -9.78 10.70 14.09
CA LEU A 469 -10.25 11.40 12.91
C LEU A 469 -9.35 11.19 11.70
N ASN A 470 -8.04 11.42 11.84
CA ASN A 470 -7.11 11.27 10.72
C ASN A 470 -6.89 9.79 10.34
N TRP A 471 -7.04 8.87 11.28
CA TRP A 471 -7.05 7.44 10.97
C TRP A 471 -8.32 7.05 10.19
N MET A 472 -9.49 7.54 10.60
CA MET A 472 -10.77 7.30 9.91
C MET A 472 -10.73 7.82 8.47
N ARG A 473 -10.23 9.04 8.27
CA ARG A 473 -10.01 9.63 6.93
C ARG A 473 -9.17 8.71 6.03
N ARG A 474 -8.09 8.12 6.56
CA ARG A 474 -7.24 7.19 5.80
C ARG A 474 -7.98 5.90 5.45
N VAL A 475 -8.72 5.33 6.38
CA VAL A 475 -9.50 4.10 6.15
C VAL A 475 -10.60 4.33 5.13
N ILE A 476 -11.33 5.45 5.22
CA ILE A 476 -12.35 5.84 4.24
C ILE A 476 -11.74 6.01 2.85
N ALA A 477 -10.58 6.68 2.74
CA ALA A 477 -9.88 6.83 1.48
C ALA A 477 -9.48 5.46 0.87
N VAL A 478 -8.95 4.54 1.69
CA VAL A 478 -8.65 3.16 1.26
C VAL A 478 -9.92 2.47 0.77
N ARG A 479 -11.03 2.56 1.51
CA ARG A 479 -12.29 1.95 1.08
C ARG A 479 -12.75 2.49 -0.28
N LYS A 480 -12.67 3.80 -0.50
CA LYS A 480 -13.08 4.45 -1.76
C LYS A 480 -12.23 4.02 -2.96
N ALA A 481 -10.95 3.73 -2.75
CA ALA A 481 -10.06 3.25 -3.80
C ALA A 481 -10.37 1.80 -4.25
N HIS A 482 -11.15 1.04 -3.46
CA HIS A 482 -11.36 -0.40 -3.66
C HIS A 482 -12.86 -0.76 -3.70
N ARG A 483 -13.42 -0.87 -4.92
CA ARG A 483 -14.85 -1.18 -5.12
C ARG A 483 -15.24 -2.57 -4.61
N ALA A 484 -14.28 -3.47 -4.44
CA ALA A 484 -14.54 -4.79 -3.85
C ALA A 484 -15.18 -4.72 -2.46
N PHE A 485 -14.96 -3.65 -1.67
CA PHE A 485 -15.63 -3.51 -0.37
C PHE A 485 -17.13 -3.21 -0.48
N GLY A 486 -17.53 -2.35 -1.42
CA GLY A 486 -18.94 -2.02 -1.63
C GLY A 486 -19.68 -3.09 -2.42
N ARG A 487 -19.08 -3.60 -3.51
CA ARG A 487 -19.78 -4.42 -4.51
C ARG A 487 -19.30 -5.87 -4.59
N GLY A 488 -18.20 -6.21 -3.93
CA GLY A 488 -17.63 -7.54 -4.03
C GLY A 488 -18.36 -8.59 -3.21
N THR A 489 -18.20 -9.85 -3.62
CA THR A 489 -18.66 -11.02 -2.86
C THR A 489 -17.88 -11.16 -1.56
N LEU A 490 -18.33 -12.05 -0.67
CA LEU A 490 -17.67 -12.36 0.60
C LEU A 490 -17.44 -13.86 0.70
N SER A 491 -16.19 -14.28 0.86
CA SER A 491 -15.82 -15.69 1.06
C SER A 491 -15.03 -15.86 2.36
N PHE A 492 -15.59 -16.52 3.37
CA PHE A 492 -14.85 -16.76 4.62
C PHE A 492 -13.78 -17.82 4.47
N LEU A 493 -12.59 -17.53 5.01
CA LEU A 493 -11.55 -18.53 5.25
C LEU A 493 -11.80 -19.18 6.62
N ARG A 494 -11.44 -20.46 6.74
CA ARG A 494 -11.64 -21.23 7.97
C ARG A 494 -10.32 -21.66 8.62
N PRO A 495 -9.49 -20.71 9.13
CA PRO A 495 -8.28 -21.08 9.85
C PRO A 495 -8.60 -21.87 11.13
N GLY A 496 -7.65 -22.68 11.57
CA GLY A 496 -7.76 -23.43 12.82
C GLY A 496 -7.82 -22.54 14.07
N ASN A 497 -7.25 -21.33 14.02
CA ASN A 497 -7.34 -20.36 15.10
C ASN A 497 -8.67 -19.60 15.07
N ARG A 498 -9.60 -19.96 15.99
CA ARG A 498 -10.94 -19.35 16.09
C ARG A 498 -10.94 -17.86 16.45
N LYS A 499 -9.84 -17.36 17.03
CA LYS A 499 -9.68 -15.94 17.37
C LYS A 499 -9.46 -15.05 16.14
N ILE A 500 -9.14 -15.65 14.98
CA ILE A 500 -8.89 -14.94 13.74
C ILE A 500 -10.07 -15.06 12.80
N LEU A 501 -10.69 -13.94 12.47
CA LEU A 501 -11.65 -13.83 11.39
C LEU A 501 -10.90 -13.49 10.10
N ALA A 502 -10.96 -14.36 9.08
CA ALA A 502 -10.33 -14.13 7.79
C ALA A 502 -11.33 -14.34 6.66
N TYR A 503 -11.35 -13.45 5.68
CA TYR A 503 -12.27 -13.51 4.54
C TYR A 503 -11.70 -12.78 3.31
N LEU A 504 -12.24 -13.14 2.15
CA LEU A 504 -11.93 -12.53 0.87
C LEU A 504 -13.09 -11.65 0.42
N ARG A 505 -12.77 -10.51 -0.18
CA ARG A 505 -13.67 -9.67 -0.97
C ARG A 505 -13.24 -9.73 -2.42
N GLU A 506 -14.14 -10.16 -3.31
CA GLU A 506 -13.83 -10.38 -4.72
C GLU A 506 -14.78 -9.57 -5.59
N TYR A 507 -14.23 -8.75 -6.48
CA TYR A 507 -15.01 -7.96 -7.44
C TYR A 507 -14.20 -7.77 -8.72
N GLU A 508 -14.72 -8.27 -9.84
CA GLU A 508 -14.00 -8.28 -11.12
C GLU A 508 -12.62 -8.95 -10.96
N ASP A 509 -11.52 -8.25 -11.29
CA ASP A 509 -10.15 -8.76 -11.16
C ASP A 509 -9.52 -8.47 -9.78
N GLU A 510 -10.22 -7.73 -8.90
CA GLU A 510 -9.74 -7.33 -7.59
C GLU A 510 -10.09 -8.37 -6.52
N ILE A 511 -9.06 -8.79 -5.78
CA ILE A 511 -9.18 -9.75 -4.67
C ILE A 511 -8.50 -9.15 -3.44
N ILE A 512 -9.28 -8.96 -2.37
CA ILE A 512 -8.81 -8.42 -1.10
C ILE A 512 -8.96 -9.46 0.00
N LEU A 513 -7.85 -9.81 0.65
CA LEU A 513 -7.81 -10.65 1.84
C LEU A 513 -7.86 -9.79 3.10
N CYS A 514 -8.91 -9.92 3.88
CA CYS A 514 -9.05 -9.30 5.20
C CYS A 514 -8.77 -10.33 6.31
N VAL A 515 -7.95 -9.96 7.29
CA VAL A 515 -7.56 -10.81 8.42
C VAL A 515 -7.63 -9.98 9.70
N ALA A 516 -8.54 -10.35 10.60
CA ALA A 516 -8.84 -9.64 11.82
C ALA A 516 -8.57 -10.52 13.05
N ASN A 517 -7.78 -10.02 13.99
CA ASN A 517 -7.62 -10.65 15.30
C ASN A 517 -8.68 -10.12 16.26
N LEU A 518 -9.59 -10.98 16.69
CA LEU A 518 -10.64 -10.61 17.65
C LEU A 518 -10.17 -10.68 19.10
N ALA A 519 -9.01 -11.29 19.35
CA ALA A 519 -8.45 -11.42 20.68
C ALA A 519 -7.63 -10.19 21.09
N ARG A 520 -7.59 -9.93 22.40
CA ARG A 520 -6.76 -8.85 22.97
C ARG A 520 -5.26 -9.13 22.95
N SER A 521 -4.85 -10.39 22.75
CA SER A 521 -3.45 -10.81 22.69
C SER A 521 -2.99 -11.10 21.26
N PRO A 522 -1.68 -11.01 20.96
CA PRO A 522 -1.16 -11.39 19.65
C PRO A 522 -1.51 -12.83 19.29
N GLN A 523 -1.84 -13.06 18.02
CA GLN A 523 -2.24 -14.36 17.49
C GLN A 523 -1.45 -14.70 16.23
N ALA A 524 -1.11 -15.99 16.07
CA ALA A 524 -0.59 -16.55 14.83
C ALA A 524 -1.70 -17.30 14.09
N VAL A 525 -1.64 -17.33 12.77
CA VAL A 525 -2.59 -18.04 11.92
C VAL A 525 -1.93 -18.54 10.65
N GLU A 526 -2.32 -19.75 10.25
CA GLU A 526 -2.02 -20.31 8.94
C GLU A 526 -3.29 -20.22 8.09
N LEU A 527 -3.17 -19.62 6.91
CA LEU A 527 -4.26 -19.47 5.95
C LEU A 527 -4.02 -20.34 4.73
N ASP A 528 -5.00 -21.14 4.34
CA ASP A 528 -4.96 -21.82 3.04
C ASP A 528 -5.28 -20.81 1.95
N LEU A 529 -4.24 -20.37 1.24
CA LEU A 529 -4.31 -19.46 0.10
C LEU A 529 -3.81 -20.13 -1.18
N SER A 530 -3.75 -21.47 -1.23
CA SER A 530 -3.17 -22.24 -2.33
C SER A 530 -3.75 -21.89 -3.71
N LEU A 531 -5.04 -21.50 -3.76
CA LEU A 531 -5.72 -21.01 -4.97
C LEU A 531 -5.10 -19.74 -5.57
N PHE A 532 -4.39 -18.96 -4.77
CA PHE A 532 -3.78 -17.69 -5.13
C PHE A 532 -2.25 -17.78 -5.28
N LYS A 533 -1.72 -18.99 -5.47
CA LYS A 533 -0.28 -19.24 -5.66
C LYS A 533 0.32 -18.28 -6.69
N GLY A 534 1.47 -17.71 -6.34
CA GLY A 534 2.21 -16.75 -7.16
C GLY A 534 1.73 -15.30 -7.05
N ARG A 535 0.60 -15.03 -6.40
CA ARG A 535 0.17 -13.64 -6.10
C ARG A 535 0.96 -13.10 -4.91
N VAL A 536 1.22 -11.80 -4.92
CA VAL A 536 1.90 -11.06 -3.84
C VAL A 536 0.86 -10.32 -3.00
N PRO A 537 0.68 -10.63 -1.70
CA PRO A 537 -0.17 -9.84 -0.83
C PRO A 537 0.45 -8.45 -0.61
N VAL A 538 -0.31 -7.40 -0.87
CA VAL A 538 0.10 -6.00 -0.65
C VAL A 538 -0.85 -5.36 0.34
N GLU A 539 -0.34 -4.95 1.50
CA GLU A 539 -1.15 -4.37 2.58
C GLU A 539 -1.72 -3.00 2.15
N LEU A 540 -3.01 -2.75 2.33
CA LEU A 540 -3.71 -1.64 1.68
C LEU A 540 -3.36 -0.25 2.24
N VAL A 541 -3.03 -0.13 3.53
CA VAL A 541 -2.79 1.18 4.17
C VAL A 541 -1.36 1.66 3.91
N GLY A 542 -0.38 0.84 4.24
CA GLY A 542 1.05 1.10 4.14
C GLY A 542 1.72 0.54 2.89
N ARG A 543 1.00 -0.18 2.02
CA ARG A 543 1.48 -0.71 0.73
C ARG A 543 2.69 -1.64 0.85
N SER A 544 2.87 -2.22 2.03
CA SER A 544 3.95 -3.14 2.30
C SER A 544 3.72 -4.45 1.55
N LYS A 545 4.73 -4.88 0.82
CA LYS A 545 4.72 -6.14 0.06
C LYS A 545 5.08 -7.28 1.01
N PHE A 546 4.25 -8.32 1.00
CA PHE A 546 4.49 -9.55 1.75
C PHE A 546 5.06 -10.64 0.83
N PRO A 547 5.64 -11.72 1.38
CA PRO A 547 6.09 -12.86 0.59
C PRO A 547 5.01 -13.36 -0.39
N PRO A 548 5.38 -13.79 -1.62
CA PRO A 548 4.43 -14.38 -2.55
C PRO A 548 3.78 -15.63 -1.96
N ILE A 549 2.52 -15.84 -2.31
CA ILE A 549 1.75 -17.00 -1.86
C ILE A 549 2.32 -18.27 -2.52
N GLY A 550 2.77 -19.22 -1.70
CA GLY A 550 3.27 -20.52 -2.14
C GLY A 550 2.21 -21.62 -2.11
N GLU A 551 2.66 -22.89 -2.08
CA GLU A 551 1.79 -24.06 -1.87
C GLU A 551 1.54 -24.36 -0.38
N LEU A 552 2.41 -23.86 0.50
CA LEU A 552 2.26 -24.05 1.95
C LEU A 552 1.22 -23.08 2.52
N PRO A 553 0.57 -23.44 3.65
CA PRO A 553 -0.27 -22.52 4.39
C PRO A 553 0.48 -21.22 4.70
N TYR A 554 -0.19 -20.10 4.45
CA TYR A 554 0.39 -18.78 4.55
C TYR A 554 0.35 -18.31 6.01
N LEU A 555 1.53 -18.22 6.64
CA LEU A 555 1.65 -17.82 8.04
C LEU A 555 1.57 -16.30 8.20
N LEU A 556 0.67 -15.85 9.08
CA LEU A 556 0.56 -14.46 9.53
C LEU A 556 0.58 -14.36 11.05
N THR A 557 1.09 -13.24 11.56
CA THR A 557 1.00 -12.86 12.96
C THR A 557 0.37 -11.48 13.09
N LEU A 558 -0.58 -11.35 14.00
CA LEU A 558 -1.33 -10.11 14.24
C LEU A 558 -1.18 -9.71 15.71
N SER A 559 -1.05 -8.41 15.97
CA SER A 559 -1.15 -7.86 17.33
C SER A 559 -2.56 -8.06 17.90
N GLY A 560 -2.73 -7.87 19.21
CA GLY A 560 -4.05 -7.84 19.82
C GLY A 560 -4.97 -6.82 19.14
N HIS A 561 -6.18 -7.23 18.78
CA HIS A 561 -7.13 -6.45 17.97
C HIS A 561 -6.57 -5.93 16.62
N GLY A 562 -5.47 -6.50 16.14
CA GLY A 562 -4.85 -6.11 14.87
C GLY A 562 -5.66 -6.57 13.66
N PHE A 563 -5.54 -5.83 12.56
CA PHE A 563 -6.24 -6.11 11.32
C PHE A 563 -5.32 -5.85 10.13
N TYR A 564 -5.38 -6.72 9.12
CA TYR A 564 -4.78 -6.50 7.82
C TYR A 564 -5.82 -6.61 6.71
N ALA A 565 -5.73 -5.74 5.72
CA ALA A 565 -6.32 -5.95 4.40
C ALA A 565 -5.21 -5.99 3.36
N PHE A 566 -5.19 -7.03 2.53
CA PHE A 566 -4.20 -7.23 1.48
C PHE A 566 -4.87 -7.30 0.12
N ARG A 567 -4.41 -6.52 -0.86
CA ARG A 567 -4.69 -6.80 -2.27
C ARG A 567 -3.80 -7.96 -2.73
N LEU A 568 -4.40 -9.01 -3.30
CA LEU A 568 -3.65 -10.14 -3.84
C LEU A 568 -3.22 -9.83 -5.28
N ALA A 569 -2.05 -9.20 -5.41
CA ALA A 569 -1.54 -8.61 -6.64
C ALA A 569 -0.86 -9.65 -7.55
N THR A 570 -1.06 -9.51 -8.87
CA THR A 570 -0.30 -10.23 -9.93
C THR A 570 0.68 -9.30 -10.64
N ASP A 571 0.58 -8.00 -10.40
CA ASP A 571 1.30 -6.94 -11.10
C ASP A 571 2.55 -6.44 -10.36
N VAL A 572 2.76 -6.91 -9.13
CA VAL A 572 3.82 -6.48 -8.21
C VAL A 572 4.89 -7.57 -8.06
N GLU A 573 6.16 -7.17 -8.09
CA GLU A 573 7.29 -8.06 -7.82
C GLU A 573 7.39 -8.43 -6.33
N ALA A 574 7.88 -9.63 -6.05
CA ALA A 574 8.14 -10.09 -4.69
C ALA A 574 9.08 -9.13 -3.94
N PRO A 575 9.00 -9.04 -2.60
CA PRO A 575 9.91 -8.22 -1.82
C PRO A 575 11.38 -8.57 -2.11
N ALA A 576 12.26 -7.59 -2.25
CA ALA A 576 13.67 -7.84 -2.60
C ALA A 576 14.44 -8.71 -1.58
N TRP A 577 13.97 -8.76 -0.34
CA TRP A 577 14.51 -9.63 0.72
C TRP A 577 13.92 -11.05 0.71
N HIS A 578 12.88 -11.31 -0.08
CA HIS A 578 12.31 -12.64 -0.23
C HIS A 578 13.19 -13.48 -1.16
N GLU A 579 13.92 -14.42 -0.56
CA GLU A 579 14.61 -15.45 -1.32
C GLU A 579 13.62 -16.58 -1.66
N GLU A 580 13.10 -16.57 -2.89
CA GLU A 580 12.44 -17.76 -3.42
C GLU A 580 13.54 -18.81 -3.62
N ARG A 581 13.58 -19.82 -2.76
CA ARG A 581 14.58 -20.90 -2.82
C ARG A 581 13.99 -22.01 -3.69
N PRO A 582 14.31 -22.10 -5.00
CA PRO A 582 13.83 -23.20 -5.82
C PRO A 582 14.45 -24.49 -5.29
N ILE A 583 13.63 -25.30 -4.63
CA ILE A 583 13.99 -26.69 -4.34
C ILE A 583 13.84 -27.41 -5.68
N SER A 584 14.95 -27.79 -6.31
CA SER A 584 14.90 -28.66 -7.50
C SER A 584 14.73 -30.11 -7.03
N PRO A 585 13.56 -30.76 -7.24
CA PRO A 585 13.29 -32.07 -6.64
C PRO A 585 14.09 -33.23 -7.28
N ASP A 586 14.63 -33.06 -8.49
CA ASP A 586 15.34 -34.12 -9.23
C ASP A 586 16.86 -33.88 -9.31
N LEU A 587 17.59 -34.07 -8.21
CA LEU A 587 19.06 -34.04 -8.22
C LEU A 587 19.63 -35.40 -8.72
N PRO A 588 20.55 -35.42 -9.70
CA PRO A 588 21.18 -36.65 -10.16
C PRO A 588 22.05 -37.27 -9.04
N VAL A 589 22.17 -38.60 -9.04
CA VAL A 589 23.04 -39.34 -8.10
C VAL A 589 24.38 -39.65 -8.77
N LEU A 590 25.48 -39.26 -8.12
CA LEU A 590 26.86 -39.47 -8.53
C LEU A 590 27.53 -40.48 -7.59
N ILE A 591 28.14 -41.53 -8.15
CA ILE A 591 28.80 -42.58 -7.35
C ILE A 591 30.29 -42.25 -7.22
N LEU A 592 30.78 -42.12 -5.98
CA LEU A 592 32.20 -41.87 -5.68
C LEU A 592 32.94 -43.19 -5.36
N VAL A 593 34.15 -43.37 -5.90
CA VAL A 593 35.01 -44.53 -5.62
C VAL A 593 35.80 -44.36 -4.30
N GLU A 594 36.57 -45.38 -3.87
CA GLU A 594 37.10 -45.52 -2.50
C GLU A 594 37.84 -44.31 -1.90
N THR A 595 38.34 -43.38 -2.71
CA THR A 595 39.14 -42.22 -2.28
C THR A 595 38.49 -40.85 -2.56
N GLY A 596 37.15 -40.75 -2.53
CA GLY A 596 36.43 -39.46 -2.50
C GLY A 596 36.72 -38.59 -3.73
N TRP A 597 37.44 -37.49 -3.55
CA TRP A 597 37.84 -36.58 -4.63
C TRP A 597 38.71 -37.23 -5.71
N ARG A 598 39.51 -38.25 -5.38
CA ARG A 598 40.31 -39.04 -6.35
C ARG A 598 39.49 -39.65 -7.49
N THR A 599 38.17 -39.77 -7.32
CA THR A 599 37.22 -40.16 -8.38
C THR A 599 37.32 -39.26 -9.61
N PHE A 600 37.79 -38.01 -9.49
CA PHE A 600 37.78 -37.03 -10.58
C PHE A 600 39.15 -36.82 -11.28
N PHE A 601 40.24 -37.35 -10.73
CA PHE A 601 41.61 -37.03 -11.19
C PHE A 601 42.21 -37.98 -12.24
N ALA A 602 41.60 -39.14 -12.51
CA ALA A 602 42.22 -40.11 -13.42
C ALA A 602 42.19 -39.65 -14.89
N ARG A 603 43.35 -39.69 -15.57
CA ARG A 603 43.50 -39.50 -17.02
C ARG A 603 43.32 -40.82 -17.79
N ALA A 604 43.06 -40.72 -19.08
CA ALA A 604 42.64 -41.82 -19.94
C ALA A 604 43.70 -42.91 -20.25
N ASP A 605 44.96 -42.76 -19.82
CA ASP A 605 46.08 -43.59 -20.32
C ASP A 605 46.68 -44.63 -19.34
N ASP A 606 46.15 -44.80 -18.13
CA ASP A 606 46.63 -45.86 -17.22
C ASP A 606 45.71 -47.10 -17.28
N SER A 607 46.28 -48.29 -17.12
CA SER A 607 45.72 -49.64 -17.42
C SER A 607 44.29 -50.00 -16.92
N GLU A 608 43.61 -50.83 -17.72
CA GLU A 608 42.25 -51.38 -17.54
C GLU A 608 41.99 -52.04 -16.16
N SER A 609 41.22 -51.36 -15.30
CA SER A 609 40.59 -51.96 -14.11
C SER A 609 39.14 -51.50 -13.97
N VAL A 610 38.28 -52.31 -13.33
CA VAL A 610 36.84 -52.02 -13.11
C VAL A 610 36.62 -50.65 -12.43
N ASN A 611 37.54 -50.23 -11.56
CA ASN A 611 37.50 -48.93 -10.89
C ASN A 611 37.65 -47.74 -11.86
N GLN A 612 38.38 -47.89 -12.97
CA GLN A 612 38.55 -46.80 -13.93
C GLN A 612 37.32 -46.54 -14.80
N LEU A 613 36.53 -47.57 -15.13
CA LEU A 613 35.29 -47.39 -15.88
C LEU A 613 34.26 -46.59 -15.07
N MET A 614 34.19 -46.85 -13.76
CA MET A 614 33.35 -46.07 -12.84
C MET A 614 33.82 -44.62 -12.72
N VAL A 615 35.14 -44.40 -12.65
CA VAL A 615 35.74 -43.05 -12.66
C VAL A 615 35.44 -42.29 -13.95
N ARG A 616 35.61 -42.92 -15.13
CA ARG A 616 35.27 -42.31 -16.42
C ARG A 616 33.78 -41.96 -16.50
N ARG A 617 32.90 -42.85 -16.05
CA ARG A 617 31.45 -42.61 -16.04
C ARG A 617 31.06 -41.48 -15.10
N ALA A 618 31.66 -41.41 -13.90
CA ALA A 618 31.40 -40.34 -12.94
C ALA A 618 31.86 -38.98 -13.49
N ARG A 619 33.03 -38.92 -14.14
CA ARG A 619 33.52 -37.69 -14.79
C ARG A 619 32.64 -37.27 -15.98
N ASP A 620 32.27 -38.21 -16.85
CA ASP A 620 31.40 -37.93 -18.00
C ASP A 620 30.01 -37.46 -17.56
N GLN A 621 29.45 -38.04 -16.49
CA GLN A 621 28.21 -37.58 -15.88
C GLN A 621 28.35 -36.17 -15.30
N LEU A 622 29.49 -35.86 -14.66
CA LEU A 622 29.78 -34.54 -14.10
C LEU A 622 29.87 -33.47 -15.21
N GLU A 623 30.61 -33.75 -16.28
CA GLU A 623 30.86 -32.84 -17.41
C GLU A 623 29.63 -32.66 -18.34
N ARG A 624 28.88 -33.73 -18.62
CA ARG A 624 27.76 -33.69 -19.59
C ARG A 624 26.40 -33.40 -18.98
N GLN A 625 26.17 -33.77 -17.72
CA GLN A 625 24.84 -33.68 -17.11
C GLN A 625 24.77 -32.71 -15.93
N ILE A 626 25.71 -32.84 -14.97
CA ILE A 626 25.63 -32.12 -13.70
C ILE A 626 26.05 -30.65 -13.85
N ILE A 627 27.27 -30.39 -14.34
CA ILE A 627 27.81 -29.03 -14.45
C ILE A 627 27.05 -28.13 -15.41
N PRO A 628 26.67 -28.58 -16.64
CA PRO A 628 25.91 -27.74 -17.54
C PRO A 628 24.56 -27.31 -16.94
N ARG A 629 23.89 -28.22 -16.23
CA ARG A 629 22.63 -27.91 -15.53
C ARG A 629 22.87 -26.94 -14.37
N PHE A 630 23.86 -27.20 -13.54
CA PHE A 630 24.20 -26.34 -12.41
C PHE A 630 24.57 -24.93 -12.87
N LEU A 631 25.55 -24.76 -13.75
CA LEU A 631 26.00 -23.44 -14.20
C LEU A 631 24.86 -22.62 -14.84
N ARG A 632 24.03 -23.24 -15.69
CA ARG A 632 22.88 -22.56 -16.30
C ARG A 632 21.83 -22.11 -15.29
N SER A 633 21.70 -22.79 -14.15
CA SER A 633 20.80 -22.38 -13.08
C SER A 633 21.37 -21.28 -12.19
N GLN A 634 22.64 -20.90 -12.34
CA GLN A 634 23.30 -19.96 -11.43
C GLN A 634 23.20 -18.48 -11.84
N PRO A 635 22.76 -17.62 -10.90
CA PRO A 635 23.05 -16.21 -10.71
C PRO A 635 24.12 -15.53 -11.58
N TRP A 636 25.32 -16.07 -11.38
CA TRP A 636 26.59 -15.45 -11.72
C TRP A 636 27.16 -15.96 -13.04
N PHE A 637 26.53 -16.95 -13.66
CA PHE A 637 26.97 -17.50 -14.94
C PHE A 637 26.54 -16.56 -16.08
N VAL A 638 27.51 -16.04 -16.83
CA VAL A 638 27.28 -15.02 -17.87
C VAL A 638 26.77 -15.67 -19.17
N ASP A 639 27.28 -16.86 -19.50
CA ASP A 639 26.98 -17.58 -20.75
C ASP A 639 25.70 -18.43 -20.70
N ARG A 640 24.68 -18.06 -19.90
CA ARG A 640 23.45 -18.88 -19.70
C ARG A 640 22.73 -19.23 -20.99
N ASN A 641 22.65 -18.25 -21.89
CA ASN A 641 21.93 -18.36 -23.16
C ASN A 641 22.88 -18.61 -24.34
N ALA A 642 24.19 -18.71 -24.10
CA ALA A 642 25.15 -18.97 -25.16
C ALA A 642 25.01 -20.43 -25.63
N ALA A 643 25.18 -20.64 -26.94
CA ALA A 643 25.39 -21.98 -27.47
C ALA A 643 26.79 -22.43 -27.03
N VAL A 644 26.85 -23.49 -26.21
CA VAL A 644 28.11 -24.06 -25.71
C VAL A 644 28.31 -25.42 -26.36
N GLU A 645 29.46 -25.64 -27.01
CA GLU A 645 29.78 -26.93 -27.64
C GLU A 645 30.13 -27.99 -26.60
N LYS A 646 30.94 -27.61 -25.60
CA LYS A 646 31.48 -28.54 -24.61
C LYS A 646 31.77 -27.85 -23.28
N PHE A 647 31.45 -28.54 -22.19
CA PHE A 647 31.93 -28.26 -20.83
C PHE A 647 32.96 -29.32 -20.46
N GLU A 648 34.14 -28.90 -20.01
CA GLU A 648 35.21 -29.81 -19.57
C GLU A 648 35.80 -29.32 -18.26
N PHE A 649 36.16 -30.24 -17.36
CA PHE A 649 37.04 -29.84 -16.28
C PHE A 649 38.48 -29.80 -16.76
N GLY A 650 39.10 -28.63 -16.60
CA GLY A 650 40.53 -28.42 -16.77
C GLY A 650 41.28 -28.85 -15.51
N GLU A 651 41.88 -27.87 -14.86
CA GLU A 651 42.68 -28.03 -13.64
C GLU A 651 41.79 -28.38 -12.44
N MET A 652 42.21 -29.37 -11.67
CA MET A 652 41.60 -29.74 -10.39
C MET A 652 42.69 -29.92 -9.34
N ARG A 653 42.40 -29.57 -8.09
CA ARG A 653 43.26 -29.85 -6.94
C ARG A 653 42.42 -30.06 -5.69
N GLU A 654 42.77 -31.11 -4.95
CA GLU A 654 42.28 -31.32 -3.59
C GLU A 654 43.02 -30.37 -2.64
N TRP A 655 42.27 -29.59 -1.87
CA TRP A 655 42.80 -28.68 -0.85
C TRP A 655 42.28 -29.10 0.52
N SER A 656 43.20 -29.62 1.34
CA SER A 656 42.92 -30.14 2.67
C SER A 656 43.66 -29.35 3.73
N VAL A 657 42.94 -28.94 4.78
CA VAL A 657 43.44 -28.27 5.99
C VAL A 657 42.76 -28.92 7.21
N GLU A 658 43.17 -28.58 8.44
CA GLU A 658 42.56 -29.16 9.66
C GLU A 658 41.04 -28.95 9.74
N SER A 659 40.53 -27.84 9.20
CA SER A 659 39.11 -27.48 9.25
C SER A 659 38.24 -28.11 8.14
N GLY A 660 38.82 -28.76 7.13
CA GLY A 660 38.02 -29.34 6.03
C GLY A 660 38.82 -29.74 4.79
N ASN A 661 38.11 -30.30 3.80
CA ASN A 661 38.66 -30.78 2.55
C ASN A 661 37.75 -30.44 1.37
N TRP A 662 38.28 -29.75 0.36
CA TRP A 662 37.53 -29.24 -0.80
C TRP A 662 38.24 -29.56 -2.11
N LEU A 663 37.46 -29.60 -3.20
CA LEU A 663 37.99 -29.71 -4.55
C LEU A 663 37.95 -28.34 -5.24
N LEU A 664 39.12 -27.75 -5.46
CA LEU A 664 39.26 -26.58 -6.31
C LEU A 664 39.26 -27.04 -7.77
N ALA A 665 38.42 -26.47 -8.62
CA ALA A 665 38.29 -26.89 -10.02
C ALA A 665 38.07 -25.72 -10.97
N ILE A 666 38.62 -25.81 -12.19
CA ILE A 666 38.33 -24.92 -13.32
C ILE A 666 37.51 -25.68 -14.36
N VAL A 667 36.36 -25.13 -14.72
CA VAL A 667 35.52 -25.59 -15.84
C VAL A 667 35.84 -24.74 -17.07
N ARG A 668 36.22 -25.38 -18.17
CA ARG A 668 36.46 -24.77 -19.47
C ARG A 668 35.22 -24.94 -20.35
N LEU A 669 34.72 -23.85 -20.90
CA LEU A 669 33.64 -23.82 -21.89
C LEU A 669 34.23 -23.52 -23.26
N SER A 670 33.95 -24.35 -24.24
CA SER A 670 34.26 -24.07 -25.65
C SER A 670 33.02 -23.54 -26.36
N LEU A 671 33.12 -22.35 -26.93
CA LEU A 671 32.07 -21.71 -27.72
C LEU A 671 32.24 -22.02 -29.23
N PRO A 672 31.15 -22.02 -30.04
CA PRO A 672 31.21 -22.30 -31.48
C PRO A 672 32.11 -21.37 -32.30
N ASN A 673 32.42 -20.19 -31.78
CA ASN A 673 33.33 -19.22 -32.39
C ASN A 673 34.82 -19.55 -32.12
N GLY A 674 35.12 -20.62 -31.38
CA GLY A 674 36.48 -21.03 -31.00
C GLY A 674 37.01 -20.36 -29.72
N GLU A 675 36.22 -19.49 -29.07
CA GLU A 675 36.60 -18.90 -27.78
C GLU A 675 36.45 -19.90 -26.64
N VAL A 676 37.36 -19.82 -25.64
CA VAL A 676 37.34 -20.68 -24.46
C VAL A 676 37.18 -19.83 -23.20
N HIS A 677 36.06 -19.98 -22.52
CA HIS A 677 35.80 -19.33 -21.23
C HIS A 677 36.18 -20.25 -20.08
N ARG A 678 36.75 -19.69 -19.00
CA ARG A 678 37.20 -20.46 -17.83
C ARG A 678 36.44 -20.02 -16.58
N TYR A 679 35.88 -20.98 -15.83
CA TYR A 679 35.12 -20.73 -14.62
C TYR A 679 35.68 -21.49 -13.42
N ALA A 680 35.95 -20.79 -12.32
CA ALA A 680 36.37 -21.38 -11.06
C ALA A 680 35.16 -21.88 -10.25
N VAL A 681 35.14 -23.18 -9.96
CA VAL A 681 34.04 -23.86 -9.27
C VAL A 681 34.63 -24.72 -8.14
N PRO A 682 34.94 -24.13 -6.97
CA PRO A 682 35.28 -24.91 -5.79
C PRO A 682 34.07 -25.70 -5.29
N LEU A 683 34.31 -26.96 -4.94
CA LEU A 683 33.28 -27.95 -4.57
C LEU A 683 33.53 -28.53 -3.18
N ALA A 684 32.45 -28.81 -2.47
CA ALA A 684 32.43 -29.41 -1.13
C ALA A 684 31.54 -30.66 -1.10
N LEU A 685 31.80 -31.54 -0.13
CA LEU A 685 31.01 -32.74 0.15
C LEU A 685 30.46 -32.69 1.57
N ALA A 686 29.18 -33.03 1.73
CA ALA A 686 28.56 -33.24 3.04
C ALA A 686 27.88 -34.61 3.06
N TRP A 687 28.01 -35.35 4.16
CA TRP A 687 27.50 -36.71 4.32
C TRP A 687 26.31 -36.74 5.30
N GLU A 688 25.28 -37.53 4.99
CA GLU A 688 24.05 -37.63 5.82
C GLU A 688 24.35 -38.13 7.25
N ASP A 689 25.34 -39.03 7.40
CA ASP A 689 25.70 -39.56 8.73
C ASP A 689 26.41 -38.55 9.63
N GLU A 690 26.81 -37.39 9.09
CA GLU A 690 27.46 -36.28 9.79
C GLU A 690 26.49 -35.08 9.98
N ASP A 691 25.21 -35.25 9.61
CA ASP A 691 24.18 -34.20 9.62
C ASP A 691 23.45 -34.08 10.97
N GLU A 692 24.17 -33.73 12.02
CA GLU A 692 23.56 -33.30 13.30
C GLU A 692 22.93 -31.91 13.13
N GLY A 693 21.67 -31.84 12.65
CA GLY A 693 20.88 -30.60 12.65
C GLY A 693 20.20 -30.19 11.34
N GLY A 694 20.17 -31.04 10.30
CA GLY A 694 19.44 -30.74 9.05
C GLY A 694 20.17 -29.78 8.11
N ARG A 695 21.51 -29.71 8.22
CA ARG A 695 22.42 -28.92 7.39
C ARG A 695 22.29 -29.25 5.90
N ILE A 696 22.03 -30.51 5.54
CA ILE A 696 21.89 -30.91 4.13
C ILE A 696 20.65 -30.28 3.49
N SER A 697 19.53 -30.19 4.23
CA SER A 697 18.30 -29.54 3.75
C SER A 697 18.55 -28.06 3.43
N ALA A 698 19.33 -27.38 4.27
CA ALA A 698 19.70 -25.98 4.05
C ALA A 698 20.58 -25.78 2.79
N LEU A 699 21.35 -26.79 2.36
CA LEU A 699 22.28 -26.73 1.22
C LEU A 699 21.66 -27.13 -0.13
N LEU A 700 20.40 -27.54 -0.18
CA LEU A 700 19.77 -28.06 -1.40
C LEU A 700 19.85 -27.10 -2.61
N HIS A 701 19.69 -25.80 -2.38
CA HIS A 701 19.75 -24.77 -3.42
C HIS A 701 21.17 -24.59 -4.02
N ALA A 702 22.21 -24.94 -3.26
CA ALA A 702 23.61 -24.91 -3.67
C ALA A 702 24.15 -26.27 -4.15
N THR A 703 23.29 -27.30 -4.15
CA THR A 703 23.67 -28.68 -4.43
C THR A 703 23.70 -28.94 -5.94
N LEU A 704 24.82 -29.49 -6.41
CA LEU A 704 25.01 -29.95 -7.79
C LEU A 704 24.40 -31.33 -8.00
N ALA A 705 24.63 -32.25 -7.07
CA ALA A 705 24.21 -33.65 -7.18
C ALA A 705 24.14 -34.32 -5.80
N LYS A 706 23.33 -35.37 -5.67
CA LYS A 706 23.45 -36.32 -4.57
C LYS A 706 24.68 -37.19 -4.82
N VAL A 707 25.45 -37.50 -3.79
CA VAL A 707 26.59 -38.42 -3.89
C VAL A 707 26.34 -39.69 -3.10
N ARG A 708 26.89 -40.80 -3.59
CA ARG A 708 26.88 -42.08 -2.88
C ARG A 708 28.28 -42.65 -2.81
N ARG A 709 28.70 -43.06 -1.62
CA ARG A 709 29.93 -43.82 -1.37
C ARG A 709 29.60 -45.06 -0.55
N ARG A 710 29.60 -46.22 -1.21
CA ARG A 710 29.13 -47.50 -0.61
C ARG A 710 27.70 -47.37 -0.05
N ALA A 711 27.53 -47.46 1.27
CA ALA A 711 26.25 -47.29 1.95
C ALA A 711 25.99 -45.84 2.41
N ARG A 712 27.00 -44.96 2.37
CA ARG A 712 26.87 -43.55 2.79
C ARG A 712 26.29 -42.72 1.65
N MET A 713 25.30 -41.91 1.96
CA MET A 713 24.70 -40.90 1.09
C MET A 713 25.15 -39.51 1.52
N GLY A 714 25.16 -38.57 0.57
CA GLY A 714 25.55 -37.19 0.83
C GLY A 714 25.20 -36.29 -0.35
N VAL A 715 25.73 -35.07 -0.32
CA VAL A 715 25.55 -34.05 -1.37
C VAL A 715 26.89 -33.46 -1.82
N LEU A 716 27.00 -33.19 -3.12
CA LEU A 716 28.06 -32.40 -3.74
C LEU A 716 27.51 -30.99 -3.99
N PHE A 717 28.14 -29.97 -3.43
CA PHE A 717 27.64 -28.59 -3.47
C PHE A 717 28.77 -27.57 -3.65
N ASP A 718 28.42 -26.32 -3.95
CA ASP A 718 29.39 -25.22 -4.12
C ASP A 718 30.04 -24.83 -2.79
N ALA A 719 31.38 -24.84 -2.74
CA ALA A 719 32.13 -24.67 -1.50
C ALA A 719 31.96 -23.29 -0.84
N PHE A 720 31.55 -22.25 -1.57
CA PHE A 720 31.22 -20.96 -0.93
C PHE A 720 30.02 -21.04 0.05
N TRP A 721 29.25 -22.12 -0.03
CA TRP A 721 28.18 -22.44 0.93
C TRP A 721 28.65 -23.25 2.13
N ASP A 722 29.94 -23.60 2.20
CA ASP A 722 30.55 -24.22 3.36
C ASP A 722 31.28 -23.17 4.22
N ASP A 723 30.92 -23.08 5.50
CA ASP A 723 31.50 -22.09 6.44
C ASP A 723 33.01 -22.33 6.61
N ALA A 724 33.42 -23.60 6.69
CA ALA A 724 34.81 -23.98 6.89
C ALA A 724 35.68 -23.59 5.69
N PHE A 725 35.16 -23.70 4.46
CA PHE A 725 35.85 -23.25 3.24
C PHE A 725 36.11 -21.75 3.26
N CYS A 726 35.08 -20.94 3.54
CA CYS A 726 35.21 -19.49 3.57
C CYS A 726 36.21 -19.03 4.63
N CYS A 727 36.19 -19.64 5.82
CA CYS A 727 37.16 -19.39 6.87
C CYS A 727 38.59 -19.80 6.46
N ALA A 728 38.75 -20.95 5.77
CA ALA A 728 40.05 -21.40 5.28
C ALA A 728 40.64 -20.46 4.21
N VAL A 729 39.80 -19.90 3.32
CA VAL A 729 40.21 -18.89 2.33
C VAL A 729 40.77 -17.64 3.03
N VAL A 730 40.10 -17.15 4.08
CA VAL A 730 40.56 -15.97 4.85
C VAL A 730 41.84 -16.29 5.62
N ALA A 731 41.93 -17.44 6.27
CA ALA A 731 43.15 -17.88 6.95
C ALA A 731 44.34 -18.00 5.98
N GLY A 732 44.09 -18.46 4.76
CA GLY A 732 45.09 -18.50 3.69
C GLY A 732 45.62 -17.11 3.32
N MET A 733 44.76 -16.08 3.32
CA MET A 733 45.18 -14.68 3.08
C MET A 733 46.05 -14.15 4.21
N GLU A 734 45.68 -14.42 5.46
CA GLU A 734 46.43 -14.02 6.66
C GLU A 734 47.85 -14.64 6.67
N GLN A 735 47.95 -15.91 6.28
CA GLN A 735 49.22 -16.65 6.23
C GLN A 735 50.07 -16.35 4.99
N GLY A 736 49.53 -15.63 4.00
CA GLY A 736 50.20 -15.42 2.71
C GLY A 736 50.42 -16.72 1.92
N ALA A 737 49.47 -17.66 2.01
CA ALA A 737 49.60 -18.99 1.44
C ALA A 737 49.72 -18.96 -0.09
N ALA A 738 50.38 -19.97 -0.65
CA ALA A 738 50.49 -20.15 -2.08
C ALA A 738 50.30 -21.64 -2.44
N LEU A 739 49.28 -21.94 -3.25
CA LEU A 739 48.89 -23.31 -3.61
C LEU A 739 49.10 -23.51 -5.10
N GLU A 740 49.99 -24.41 -5.50
CA GLU A 740 50.08 -24.91 -6.89
C GLU A 740 48.70 -25.33 -7.43
N PHE A 741 48.34 -25.04 -8.67
CA PHE A 741 47.02 -25.36 -9.19
C PHE A 741 47.09 -25.58 -10.71
N GLY A 742 47.19 -26.84 -11.11
CA GLY A 742 47.56 -27.22 -12.47
C GLY A 742 48.95 -26.69 -12.83
N ASP A 743 49.06 -25.99 -13.95
CA ASP A 743 50.31 -25.35 -14.42
C ASP A 743 50.54 -23.96 -13.80
N GLY A 744 49.66 -23.51 -12.90
CA GLY A 744 49.72 -22.20 -12.23
C GLY A 744 49.76 -22.29 -10.71
N GLN A 745 49.48 -21.17 -10.03
CA GLN A 745 49.45 -21.06 -8.57
C GLN A 745 48.34 -20.11 -8.10
N LEU A 746 47.59 -20.51 -7.09
CA LEU A 746 46.71 -19.66 -6.30
C LEU A 746 47.51 -18.93 -5.23
N ARG A 747 47.47 -17.59 -5.24
CA ARG A 747 48.16 -16.74 -4.28
C ARG A 747 47.15 -16.03 -3.41
N PHE A 748 47.32 -16.18 -2.10
CA PHE A 748 46.51 -15.55 -1.08
C PHE A 748 47.31 -14.39 -0.48
N LYS A 749 46.72 -13.20 -0.43
CA LYS A 749 47.41 -12.00 0.10
C LYS A 749 46.48 -11.21 1.00
N ALA A 750 46.95 -10.86 2.19
CA ALA A 750 46.34 -9.82 3.02
C ALA A 750 46.93 -8.45 2.67
N THR A 751 46.14 -7.39 2.86
CA THR A 751 46.58 -5.99 2.73
C THR A 751 46.92 -5.41 4.11
N SER A 752 47.37 -4.15 4.16
CA SER A 752 47.55 -3.42 5.42
C SER A 752 46.25 -3.16 6.19
N ALA A 753 45.08 -3.30 5.56
CA ALA A 753 43.79 -3.07 6.22
C ALA A 753 43.20 -4.34 6.85
N PHE A 754 43.86 -5.49 6.70
CA PHE A 754 43.42 -6.73 7.33
C PHE A 754 43.46 -6.61 8.87
N PRO A 755 42.34 -6.78 9.58
CA PRO A 755 42.26 -6.51 11.02
C PRO A 755 42.95 -7.55 11.93
N GLY A 756 43.40 -8.68 11.36
CA GLY A 756 44.00 -9.79 12.12
C GLY A 756 42.99 -10.67 12.84
N CYS A 757 43.33 -11.95 13.05
CA CYS A 757 42.49 -13.03 13.60
C CYS A 757 41.26 -13.38 12.73
N ALA A 758 41.37 -14.49 12.01
CA ALA A 758 40.22 -15.24 11.52
C ALA A 758 39.24 -15.53 12.68
N PRO A 759 37.90 -15.53 12.45
CA PRO A 759 36.95 -15.82 13.51
C PRO A 759 37.06 -17.29 13.94
N GLY A 760 37.86 -17.55 14.96
CA GLY A 760 37.97 -18.84 15.63
C GLY A 760 36.82 -19.06 16.60
N GLY A 761 35.99 -20.08 16.33
CA GLY A 761 34.94 -20.58 17.23
C GLY A 761 33.61 -19.82 17.16
N ALA A 762 32.57 -20.47 16.60
CA ALA A 762 31.20 -19.96 16.48
C ALA A 762 31.06 -18.61 15.76
N ALA A 763 31.75 -18.42 14.64
CA ALA A 763 31.54 -17.29 13.75
C ALA A 763 30.11 -17.35 13.17
N THR A 764 29.31 -16.31 13.35
CA THR A 764 28.02 -16.19 12.65
C THR A 764 28.31 -15.90 11.19
N VAL A 765 28.30 -16.93 10.35
CA VAL A 765 28.46 -16.79 8.90
C VAL A 765 27.09 -16.54 8.29
N THR A 766 26.91 -15.37 7.69
CA THR A 766 25.70 -15.05 6.92
C THR A 766 26.06 -14.88 5.46
N ARG A 767 25.12 -15.23 4.57
CA ARG A 767 25.31 -15.17 3.13
C ARG A 767 24.22 -14.31 2.53
N THR A 768 24.60 -13.46 1.59
CA THR A 768 23.68 -12.73 0.73
C THR A 768 24.13 -12.94 -0.72
N VAL A 769 23.20 -12.79 -1.64
CA VAL A 769 23.48 -12.87 -3.07
C VAL A 769 23.35 -11.47 -3.66
N SER A 770 24.36 -11.02 -4.41
CA SER A 770 24.30 -9.71 -5.06
C SER A 770 23.26 -9.68 -6.18
N GLU A 771 22.88 -8.49 -6.67
CA GLU A 771 21.99 -8.32 -7.83
C GLU A 771 22.44 -9.12 -9.08
N ARG A 772 23.74 -9.41 -9.19
CA ARG A 772 24.32 -10.21 -10.28
C ARG A 772 24.59 -11.67 -9.89
N GLY A 773 23.92 -12.14 -8.84
CA GLY A 773 24.00 -13.53 -8.41
C GLY A 773 25.28 -13.92 -7.68
N ARG A 774 26.15 -12.96 -7.30
CA ARG A 774 27.44 -13.30 -6.68
C ARG A 774 27.27 -13.60 -5.19
N PRO A 775 27.89 -14.67 -4.66
CA PRO A 775 27.86 -14.93 -3.23
C PRO A 775 28.70 -13.89 -2.47
N LEU A 776 28.07 -13.23 -1.50
CA LEU A 776 28.67 -12.33 -0.53
C LEU A 776 28.61 -13.02 0.83
N VAL A 777 29.76 -13.42 1.36
CA VAL A 777 29.83 -14.13 2.65
C VAL A 777 30.28 -13.14 3.71
N ASN A 778 29.37 -12.78 4.61
CA ASN A 778 29.68 -11.96 5.78
C ASN A 778 30.14 -12.86 6.93
N LEU A 779 31.35 -12.58 7.40
CA LEU A 779 32.05 -13.28 8.46
C LEU A 779 32.04 -12.39 9.70
N ASN A 780 31.09 -12.65 10.61
CA ASN A 780 30.99 -12.04 11.93
C ASN A 780 30.94 -10.50 11.95
N ASP A 781 30.33 -9.87 10.94
CA ASP A 781 30.28 -8.40 10.80
C ASP A 781 31.67 -7.74 10.87
N GLN A 782 32.71 -8.47 10.46
CA GLN A 782 34.09 -7.99 10.43
C GLN A 782 34.67 -8.01 9.02
N LEU A 783 34.36 -9.05 8.24
CA LEU A 783 34.89 -9.25 6.90
C LEU A 783 33.80 -9.72 5.94
N VAL A 784 33.85 -9.27 4.70
CA VAL A 784 32.97 -9.71 3.61
C VAL A 784 33.82 -10.33 2.51
N LEU A 785 33.62 -11.62 2.25
CA LEU A 785 34.27 -12.36 1.17
C LEU A 785 33.39 -12.35 -0.08
N LYS A 786 33.93 -11.81 -1.17
CA LYS A 786 33.31 -11.77 -2.51
C LYS A 786 33.98 -12.79 -3.42
N GLY A 787 33.21 -13.74 -3.97
CA GLY A 787 33.70 -14.75 -4.91
C GLY A 787 33.50 -14.37 -6.38
N TYR A 788 34.56 -14.48 -7.19
CA TYR A 788 34.55 -14.29 -8.65
C TYR A 788 34.72 -15.63 -9.35
N ARG A 789 33.76 -15.97 -10.23
CA ARG A 789 33.72 -17.27 -10.90
C ARG A 789 34.34 -17.25 -12.29
N TRP A 790 34.20 -16.16 -13.04
CA TRP A 790 34.73 -16.07 -14.39
C TRP A 790 36.21 -15.65 -14.36
N LEU A 791 37.09 -16.53 -14.83
CA LEU A 791 38.53 -16.32 -14.88
C LEU A 791 38.91 -15.60 -16.17
N LEU A 792 39.05 -14.29 -16.07
CA LEU A 792 39.54 -13.42 -17.12
C LEU A 792 40.97 -12.99 -16.80
N ALA A 793 41.88 -13.16 -17.77
CA ALA A 793 43.26 -12.70 -17.64
C ALA A 793 43.31 -11.16 -17.63
N GLY A 794 43.98 -10.59 -16.63
CA GLY A 794 44.18 -9.16 -16.49
C GLY A 794 43.85 -8.63 -15.10
N VAL A 795 44.01 -7.32 -14.92
CA VAL A 795 43.70 -6.67 -13.63
C VAL A 795 42.20 -6.42 -13.53
N HIS A 796 41.55 -7.05 -12.56
CA HIS A 796 40.12 -6.86 -12.31
C HIS A 796 39.84 -5.41 -11.86
N PRO A 797 38.94 -4.64 -12.52
CA PRO A 797 38.74 -3.21 -12.24
C PRO A 797 38.34 -2.89 -10.79
N GLU A 798 37.46 -3.70 -10.18
CA GLU A 798 37.06 -3.54 -8.77
C GLU A 798 38.26 -3.69 -7.82
N LEU A 799 39.12 -4.67 -8.10
CA LEU A 799 40.30 -4.94 -7.30
C LEU A 799 41.33 -3.81 -7.45
N GLU A 800 41.56 -3.34 -8.68
CA GLU A 800 42.49 -2.25 -8.98
C GLU A 800 42.12 -0.97 -8.20
N ILE A 801 40.85 -0.56 -8.30
CA ILE A 801 40.35 0.64 -7.63
C ILE A 801 40.35 0.45 -6.11
N SER A 802 39.85 -0.68 -5.61
CA SER A 802 39.78 -0.93 -4.17
C SER A 802 41.17 -0.98 -3.54
N ARG A 803 42.16 -1.60 -4.22
CA ARG A 803 43.54 -1.64 -3.74
C ARG A 803 44.17 -0.25 -3.72
N PHE A 804 43.99 0.53 -4.78
CA PHE A 804 44.50 1.91 -4.84
C PHE A 804 43.89 2.79 -3.75
N LEU A 805 42.57 2.75 -3.56
CA LEU A 805 41.89 3.57 -2.57
C LEU A 805 42.25 3.20 -1.14
N THR A 806 42.49 1.91 -0.86
CA THR A 806 42.90 1.44 0.47
C THR A 806 44.37 1.71 0.75
N GLU A 807 45.28 1.32 -0.14
CA GLU A 807 46.72 1.32 0.14
C GLU A 807 47.41 2.65 -0.21
N THR A 808 46.95 3.32 -1.27
CA THR A 808 47.59 4.53 -1.81
C THR A 808 46.84 5.80 -1.38
N ALA A 809 45.57 5.93 -1.77
CA ALA A 809 44.80 7.14 -1.49
C ALA A 809 44.28 7.23 -0.04
N LYS A 810 44.23 6.10 0.67
CA LYS A 810 43.71 5.96 2.05
C LYS A 810 42.32 6.59 2.23
N PHE A 811 41.44 6.36 1.26
CA PHE A 811 40.08 6.90 1.27
C PHE A 811 39.21 6.12 2.26
N SER A 812 38.64 6.79 3.27
CA SER A 812 37.94 6.14 4.38
C SER A 812 36.46 5.82 4.15
N HIS A 813 35.81 6.45 3.17
CA HIS A 813 34.37 6.30 2.90
C HIS A 813 34.06 5.15 1.93
N MET A 814 34.70 4.00 2.19
CA MET A 814 34.53 2.74 1.46
C MET A 814 34.81 1.54 2.36
N ALA A 815 34.31 0.36 1.97
CA ALA A 815 34.73 -0.90 2.57
C ALA A 815 36.20 -1.18 2.19
N GLN A 816 37.11 -1.16 3.17
CA GLN A 816 38.55 -1.29 2.90
C GLN A 816 38.89 -2.68 2.36
N LEU A 817 39.78 -2.76 1.36
CA LEU A 817 40.28 -4.03 0.85
C LEU A 817 41.14 -4.70 1.93
N ALA A 818 40.73 -5.85 2.46
CA ALA A 818 41.45 -6.59 3.49
C ALA A 818 42.32 -7.73 2.89
N GLY A 819 41.94 -8.29 1.75
CA GLY A 819 42.71 -9.39 1.15
C GLY A 819 42.22 -9.82 -0.24
N THR A 820 42.99 -10.70 -0.89
CA THR A 820 42.75 -11.16 -2.26
C THR A 820 43.17 -12.61 -2.47
N VAL A 821 42.46 -13.32 -3.35
CA VAL A 821 42.90 -14.57 -3.97
C VAL A 821 43.06 -14.33 -5.47
N GLU A 822 44.26 -14.58 -5.98
CA GLU A 822 44.62 -14.42 -7.37
C GLU A 822 45.15 -15.75 -7.92
N TYR A 823 44.67 -16.19 -9.09
CA TYR A 823 45.26 -17.29 -9.85
C TYR A 823 46.29 -16.72 -10.82
N VAL A 824 47.52 -17.23 -10.76
CA VAL A 824 48.60 -16.90 -11.70
C VAL A 824 48.88 -18.13 -12.54
N ASP A 825 48.69 -18.05 -13.85
CA ASP A 825 48.98 -19.17 -14.76
C ASP A 825 50.49 -19.32 -15.04
N SER A 826 50.86 -20.35 -15.80
CA SER A 826 52.25 -20.63 -16.19
C SER A 826 52.91 -19.50 -17.00
N GLU A 827 52.12 -18.67 -17.68
CA GLU A 827 52.57 -17.54 -18.50
C GLU A 827 52.70 -16.25 -17.66
N GLY A 828 52.30 -16.28 -16.39
CA GLY A 828 52.33 -15.16 -15.47
C GLY A 828 51.10 -14.26 -15.54
N HIS A 829 50.06 -14.63 -16.28
CA HIS A 829 48.81 -13.89 -16.30
C HIS A 829 48.06 -14.09 -14.99
N CYS A 830 47.56 -12.99 -14.43
CA CYS A 830 46.82 -12.98 -13.18
C CYS A 830 45.31 -12.92 -13.45
N SER A 831 44.52 -13.69 -12.70
CA SER A 831 43.06 -13.67 -12.68
C SER A 831 42.56 -13.59 -11.24
N THR A 832 41.62 -12.69 -10.94
CA THR A 832 41.06 -12.54 -9.58
C THR A 832 39.99 -13.59 -9.31
N LEU A 833 40.09 -14.26 -8.16
CA LEU A 833 39.15 -15.31 -7.71
C LEU A 833 38.30 -14.89 -6.53
N ALA A 834 38.87 -14.13 -5.60
CA ALA A 834 38.13 -13.60 -4.47
C ALA A 834 38.74 -12.30 -3.97
N ILE A 835 37.88 -11.44 -3.43
CA ILE A 835 38.25 -10.22 -2.74
C ILE A 835 37.66 -10.27 -1.34
N LEU A 836 38.43 -9.87 -0.36
CA LEU A 836 38.02 -9.75 1.04
C LEU A 836 38.00 -8.26 1.40
N GLU A 837 36.87 -7.78 1.89
CA GLU A 837 36.68 -6.39 2.34
C GLU A 837 36.40 -6.36 3.83
N CYS A 838 36.80 -5.27 4.52
CA CYS A 838 36.34 -5.00 5.87
C CYS A 838 34.83 -4.74 5.85
N TYR A 839 34.11 -5.39 6.76
CA TYR A 839 32.67 -5.19 6.90
C TYR A 839 32.40 -3.74 7.28
N ALA A 840 31.55 -3.10 6.48
CA ALA A 840 31.12 -1.74 6.73
C ALA A 840 29.66 -1.75 7.21
N LYS A 841 29.46 -1.46 8.51
CA LYS A 841 28.12 -1.33 9.10
C LYS A 841 27.33 -0.27 8.32
N ASN A 842 26.19 -0.66 7.77
CA ASN A 842 25.35 0.19 6.94
C ASN A 842 23.87 -0.12 7.14
N GLN A 843 23.00 0.80 6.77
CA GLN A 843 21.54 0.71 6.82
C GLN A 843 20.91 0.34 5.45
N GLY A 844 21.70 -0.24 4.53
CA GLY A 844 21.27 -0.57 3.17
C GLY A 844 21.65 0.50 2.13
N SER A 845 21.13 0.34 0.92
CA SER A 845 21.43 1.23 -0.21
C SER A 845 20.75 2.60 -0.06
N ALA A 846 21.42 3.64 -0.57
CA ALA A 846 20.84 4.97 -0.62
C ALA A 846 19.60 5.03 -1.54
N TRP A 847 19.48 4.12 -2.50
CA TRP A 847 18.29 3.96 -3.34
C TRP A 847 17.06 3.60 -2.48
N THR A 848 17.13 2.47 -1.75
CA THR A 848 16.02 1.99 -0.92
C THR A 848 15.63 3.03 0.13
N TYR A 849 16.61 3.59 0.83
CA TYR A 849 16.35 4.61 1.84
C TYR A 849 15.67 5.87 1.27
N THR A 850 16.08 6.30 0.08
CA THR A 850 15.50 7.46 -0.61
C THR A 850 14.08 7.18 -1.05
N LEU A 851 13.82 5.99 -1.60
CA LEU A 851 12.51 5.57 -2.06
C LEU A 851 11.51 5.54 -0.90
N ASP A 852 11.83 4.86 0.20
CA ASP A 852 10.98 4.75 1.40
C ASP A 852 10.70 6.13 2.05
N TYR A 853 11.69 7.03 2.02
CA TYR A 853 11.51 8.41 2.46
C TYR A 853 10.55 9.17 1.54
N LEU A 854 10.74 9.07 0.23
CA LEU A 854 9.99 9.85 -0.74
C LEU A 854 8.54 9.37 -0.84
N GLU A 855 8.28 8.08 -0.71
CA GLU A 855 6.92 7.52 -0.62
C GLU A 855 6.15 8.10 0.57
N ARG A 856 6.75 8.12 1.76
CA ARG A 856 6.16 8.75 2.95
C ARG A 856 5.94 10.24 2.77
N TYR A 857 6.90 10.94 2.16
CA TYR A 857 6.78 12.37 1.88
C TYR A 857 5.61 12.66 0.93
N LEU A 858 5.46 11.88 -0.14
CA LEU A 858 4.39 12.05 -1.13
C LEU A 858 3.02 11.64 -0.58
N ASP A 859 2.90 10.55 0.20
CA ASP A 859 1.63 10.16 0.83
C ASP A 859 1.17 11.18 1.89
N GLU A 860 2.10 11.77 2.63
CA GLU A 860 1.79 12.90 3.52
C GLU A 860 1.33 14.14 2.72
N CYS A 861 1.91 14.43 1.55
CA CYS A 861 1.44 15.52 0.68
C CYS A 861 0.05 15.25 0.09
N ARG A 862 -0.30 13.98 -0.16
CA ARG A 862 -1.65 13.57 -0.61
C ARG A 862 -2.71 13.94 0.42
N THR A 863 -2.43 13.70 1.70
CA THR A 863 -3.38 14.00 2.79
C THR A 863 -3.34 15.47 3.23
N ARG A 864 -2.25 16.21 2.96
CA ARG A 864 -2.08 17.63 3.29
C ARG A 864 -1.30 18.40 2.20
N PRO A 865 -1.98 18.90 1.16
CA PRO A 865 -1.32 19.53 -0.01
C PRO A 865 -0.51 20.79 0.30
N ALA A 866 -0.94 21.59 1.29
CA ALA A 866 -0.33 22.88 1.63
C ALA A 866 0.76 22.80 2.72
N ARG A 867 1.46 21.67 2.84
CA ARG A 867 2.37 21.46 3.97
C ARG A 867 3.70 22.23 3.82
N PRO A 868 4.18 22.92 4.88
CA PRO A 868 5.54 23.46 4.91
C PRO A 868 6.60 22.35 5.03
N LEU A 869 7.80 22.59 4.49
CA LEU A 869 8.96 21.71 4.63
C LEU A 869 9.23 21.44 6.12
N ASP A 870 9.13 20.16 6.54
CA ASP A 870 9.33 19.76 7.93
C ASP A 870 10.80 19.43 8.24
N ALA A 871 11.10 19.23 9.53
CA ALA A 871 12.46 18.90 9.98
C ALA A 871 13.01 17.59 9.37
N ARG A 872 12.14 16.63 9.04
CA ARG A 872 12.53 15.35 8.43
C ARG A 872 12.99 15.54 6.99
N HIS A 873 12.25 16.33 6.21
CA HIS A 873 12.66 16.71 4.86
C HIS A 873 13.97 17.50 4.89
N ALA A 874 14.14 18.43 5.83
CA ALA A 874 15.39 19.17 6.00
C ALA A 874 16.57 18.23 6.31
N ALA A 875 16.40 17.29 7.24
CA ALA A 875 17.43 16.30 7.59
C ALA A 875 17.83 15.42 6.39
N TYR A 876 16.86 14.99 5.58
CA TYR A 876 17.16 14.25 4.35
C TYR A 876 17.96 15.10 3.34
N MET A 877 17.62 16.38 3.19
CA MET A 877 18.38 17.27 2.32
C MET A 877 19.82 17.51 2.81
N ASP A 878 20.07 17.40 4.11
CA ASP A 878 21.44 17.42 4.64
C ASP A 878 22.21 16.14 4.27
N LEU A 879 21.57 14.98 4.22
CA LEU A 879 22.18 13.76 3.68
C LEU A 879 22.57 13.95 2.20
N ILE A 880 21.70 14.53 1.37
CA ILE A 880 22.02 14.80 -0.04
C ILE A 880 23.25 15.71 -0.20
N LYS A 881 23.43 16.69 0.71
CA LYS A 881 24.66 17.52 0.74
C LYS A 881 25.89 16.68 1.11
N THR A 882 25.78 15.81 2.10
CA THR A 882 26.86 14.88 2.49
C THR A 882 27.25 13.96 1.34
N LEU A 883 26.27 13.42 0.61
CA LEU A 883 26.51 12.60 -0.58
C LEU A 883 27.33 13.36 -1.65
N GLY A 884 26.99 14.62 -1.89
CA GLY A 884 27.75 15.48 -2.81
C GLY A 884 29.19 15.75 -2.34
N LEU A 885 29.41 15.87 -1.03
CA LEU A 885 30.74 16.01 -0.43
C LEU A 885 31.57 14.73 -0.60
N ARG A 886 31.04 13.57 -0.22
CA ARG A 886 31.75 12.28 -0.34
C ARG A 886 32.06 11.93 -1.78
N THR A 887 31.18 12.26 -2.71
CA THR A 887 31.44 12.10 -4.15
C THR A 887 32.62 12.95 -4.63
N ALA A 888 32.79 14.17 -4.09
CA ALA A 888 33.93 15.01 -4.45
C ALA A 888 35.24 14.48 -3.87
N GLU A 889 35.25 14.11 -2.58
CA GLU A 889 36.41 13.53 -1.91
C GLU A 889 36.88 12.22 -2.58
N PHE A 890 35.93 11.39 -3.02
CA PHE A 890 36.21 10.18 -3.79
C PHE A 890 36.92 10.47 -5.13
N HIS A 891 36.42 11.43 -5.90
CA HIS A 891 37.08 11.82 -7.15
C HIS A 891 38.46 12.46 -6.92
N GLN A 892 38.64 13.21 -5.83
CA GLN A 892 39.94 13.76 -5.44
C GLN A 892 40.93 12.64 -5.08
N ALA A 893 40.48 11.61 -4.36
CA ALA A 893 41.28 10.43 -4.05
C ALA A 893 41.76 9.71 -5.31
N LEU A 894 40.87 9.48 -6.29
CA LEU A 894 41.20 8.86 -7.59
C LEU A 894 42.14 9.72 -8.48
N ALA A 895 42.26 11.01 -8.18
CA ALA A 895 43.15 11.93 -8.89
C ALA A 895 44.62 11.82 -8.45
N LEU A 896 44.89 11.15 -7.33
CA LEU A 896 46.25 10.96 -6.83
C LEU A 896 47.04 10.04 -7.78
N PRO A 897 48.34 10.30 -8.02
CA PRO A 897 49.16 9.42 -8.86
C PRO A 897 49.55 8.13 -8.13
N ASP A 898 49.67 7.02 -8.88
CA ASP A 898 50.16 5.72 -8.37
C ASP A 898 51.53 5.82 -7.70
N THR A 899 52.43 6.59 -8.32
CA THR A 899 53.78 6.88 -7.84
C THR A 899 54.12 8.34 -8.13
N PRO A 900 54.81 9.05 -7.23
CA PRO A 900 55.20 10.43 -7.48
C PRO A 900 56.05 10.55 -8.76
N GLY A 901 55.53 11.21 -9.80
CA GLY A 901 56.26 11.51 -11.03
C GLY A 901 56.14 10.50 -12.19
N ALA A 902 55.30 9.46 -12.10
CA ALA A 902 55.09 8.48 -13.17
C ALA A 902 53.66 8.52 -13.78
N THR A 903 53.52 8.25 -15.08
CA THR A 903 52.23 8.06 -15.75
C THR A 903 51.71 6.64 -15.51
N GLY A 904 50.84 6.49 -14.51
CA GLY A 904 50.18 5.22 -14.15
C GLY A 904 48.70 5.14 -14.54
N ALA A 905 48.03 4.09 -14.08
CA ALA A 905 46.60 3.88 -14.26
C ALA A 905 45.76 4.93 -13.51
N PHE A 906 46.28 5.42 -12.38
CA PHE A 906 45.71 6.53 -11.60
C PHE A 906 46.48 7.83 -11.83
N GLY A 907 46.01 8.92 -11.25
CA GLY A 907 46.50 10.27 -11.54
C GLY A 907 45.64 11.00 -12.59
N THR A 908 46.13 12.15 -13.04
CA THR A 908 45.38 13.04 -13.93
C THR A 908 46.03 13.21 -15.31
N GLU A 909 45.22 13.38 -16.34
CA GLU A 909 45.65 13.68 -17.71
C GLU A 909 44.86 14.88 -18.26
N PRO A 910 45.44 15.73 -19.13
CA PRO A 910 44.69 16.80 -19.76
C PRO A 910 43.54 16.25 -20.62
N ILE A 911 42.37 16.87 -20.53
CA ILE A 911 41.28 16.56 -21.47
C ILE A 911 41.57 17.24 -22.80
N THR A 912 41.63 16.44 -23.86
CA THR A 912 41.93 16.92 -25.22
C THR A 912 40.64 17.21 -25.99
N ALA A 913 40.76 17.95 -27.11
CA ALA A 913 39.63 18.13 -28.03
C ALA A 913 39.16 16.80 -28.65
N GLU A 914 40.07 15.83 -28.80
CA GLU A 914 39.75 14.48 -29.28
C GLU A 914 38.91 13.70 -28.28
N ASP A 915 39.18 13.83 -26.98
CA ASP A 915 38.36 13.23 -25.92
C ASP A 915 36.91 13.75 -25.99
N ILE A 916 36.74 15.08 -26.08
CA ILE A 916 35.41 15.71 -26.16
C ILE A 916 34.68 15.25 -27.44
N ALA A 917 35.38 15.20 -28.57
CA ALA A 917 34.81 14.71 -29.82
C ALA A 917 34.40 13.23 -29.72
N GLY A 918 35.21 12.41 -29.05
CA GLY A 918 34.94 11.01 -28.76
C GLY A 918 33.67 10.84 -27.92
N TRP A 919 33.56 11.56 -26.80
CA TRP A 919 32.37 11.52 -25.93
C TRP A 919 31.11 11.97 -26.67
N VAL A 920 31.16 13.09 -27.40
CA VAL A 920 30.00 13.59 -28.16
C VAL A 920 29.57 12.60 -29.24
N ASN A 921 30.53 11.98 -29.94
CA ASN A 921 30.24 10.98 -30.95
C ASN A 921 29.68 9.68 -30.35
N GLY A 922 30.20 9.24 -29.20
CA GLY A 922 29.69 8.09 -28.46
C GLY A 922 28.23 8.28 -28.04
N VAL A 923 27.93 9.39 -27.36
CA VAL A 923 26.54 9.71 -26.94
C VAL A 923 25.61 9.87 -28.14
N ARG A 924 26.10 10.44 -29.26
CA ARG A 924 25.32 10.52 -30.50
C ARG A 924 25.01 9.14 -31.06
N ALA A 925 26.01 8.26 -31.17
CA ALA A 925 25.84 6.91 -31.69
C ALA A 925 24.88 6.10 -30.81
N GLN A 926 25.00 6.21 -29.50
CA GLN A 926 24.11 5.55 -28.55
C GLN A 926 22.67 6.07 -28.66
N MET A 927 22.46 7.39 -28.78
CA MET A 927 21.11 7.92 -29.02
C MET A 927 20.53 7.47 -30.36
N ASP A 928 21.33 7.45 -31.43
CA ASP A 928 20.87 6.98 -32.74
C ASP A 928 20.50 5.48 -32.69
N ALA A 929 21.28 4.64 -31.97
CA ALA A 929 20.95 3.24 -31.73
C ALA A 929 19.67 3.08 -30.89
N MET A 930 19.51 3.86 -29.82
CA MET A 930 18.29 3.86 -29.00
C MET A 930 17.06 4.22 -29.85
N TYR A 931 17.13 5.28 -30.68
CA TYR A 931 16.01 5.65 -31.56
C TYR A 931 15.70 4.58 -32.61
N ALA A 932 16.72 3.86 -33.09
CA ALA A 932 16.51 2.73 -34.00
C ALA A 932 15.77 1.57 -33.30
N SER A 933 16.20 1.20 -32.09
CA SER A 933 15.52 0.18 -31.27
C SER A 933 14.09 0.60 -30.91
N LEU A 934 13.88 1.85 -30.48
CA LEU A 934 12.55 2.40 -30.19
C LEU A 934 11.65 2.35 -31.43
N GLY A 935 12.17 2.71 -32.61
CA GLY A 935 11.42 2.64 -33.86
C GLY A 935 11.01 1.21 -34.25
N ALA A 936 11.88 0.22 -33.98
CA ALA A 936 11.60 -1.19 -34.24
C ALA A 936 10.53 -1.77 -33.30
N GLU A 937 10.53 -1.35 -32.03
CA GLU A 937 9.58 -1.85 -31.02
C GLU A 937 8.28 -1.02 -30.94
N LEU A 938 8.25 0.22 -31.45
CA LEU A 938 7.07 1.12 -31.41
C LEU A 938 5.73 0.46 -31.79
N PRO A 939 5.65 -0.37 -32.85
CA PRO A 939 4.40 -1.04 -33.24
C PRO A 939 3.88 -2.06 -32.21
N ARG A 940 4.76 -2.55 -31.33
CA ARG A 940 4.48 -3.58 -30.32
C ARG A 940 4.22 -2.99 -28.93
N LEU A 941 4.46 -1.69 -28.73
CA LEU A 941 4.17 -0.98 -27.48
C LEU A 941 2.66 -0.72 -27.33
N THR A 942 2.23 -0.55 -26.07
CA THR A 942 0.85 -0.16 -25.72
C THR A 942 0.51 1.23 -26.26
N ASP A 943 -0.77 1.59 -26.32
CA ASP A 943 -1.19 2.90 -26.86
C ASP A 943 -0.62 4.09 -26.06
N ALA A 944 -0.57 3.97 -24.73
CA ALA A 944 0.01 4.98 -23.85
C ALA A 944 1.52 5.15 -24.10
N GLU A 945 2.27 4.04 -24.17
CA GLU A 945 3.70 4.02 -24.46
C GLU A 945 4.01 4.53 -25.87
N ARG A 946 3.16 4.22 -26.85
CA ARG A 946 3.29 4.71 -28.23
C ARG A 946 3.17 6.23 -28.30
N LEU A 947 2.30 6.82 -27.49
CA LEU A 947 2.11 8.28 -27.38
C LEU A 947 3.37 8.95 -26.81
N LEU A 948 3.98 8.36 -25.78
CA LEU A 948 5.27 8.78 -25.24
C LEU A 948 6.41 8.59 -26.26
N GLY A 949 6.47 7.44 -26.93
CA GLY A 949 7.46 7.12 -27.96
C GLY A 949 7.42 8.12 -29.12
N ASN A 950 6.23 8.45 -29.62
CA ASN A 950 6.04 9.47 -30.64
C ASN A 950 6.51 10.86 -30.19
N SER A 951 6.21 11.23 -28.94
CA SER A 951 6.66 12.49 -28.35
C SER A 951 8.19 12.56 -28.23
N LEU A 952 8.82 11.44 -27.87
CA LEU A 952 10.27 11.31 -27.78
C LEU A 952 10.93 11.37 -29.16
N VAL A 953 10.36 10.70 -30.17
CA VAL A 953 10.82 10.80 -31.58
C VAL A 953 10.75 12.24 -32.07
N ALA A 954 9.67 12.98 -31.76
CA ALA A 954 9.56 14.40 -32.09
C ALA A 954 10.62 15.28 -31.39
N ALA A 955 11.12 14.86 -30.23
CA ALA A 955 12.19 15.54 -29.51
C ALA A 955 13.60 15.26 -30.07
N ARG A 956 13.78 14.27 -30.98
CA ARG A 956 15.08 13.87 -31.54
C ARG A 956 15.95 15.03 -32.06
N PRO A 957 15.44 16.03 -32.81
CA PRO A 957 16.25 17.16 -33.27
C PRO A 957 16.80 18.02 -32.11
N ARG A 958 16.08 18.08 -30.98
CA ARG A 958 16.47 18.85 -29.79
C ARG A 958 17.66 18.19 -29.09
N PHE A 959 17.58 16.88 -28.85
CA PHE A 959 18.69 16.11 -28.30
C PHE A 959 19.93 16.21 -29.19
N ARG A 960 19.76 16.04 -30.52
CA ARG A 960 20.86 16.17 -31.48
C ARG A 960 21.53 17.54 -31.38
N ARG A 961 20.77 18.63 -31.33
CA ARG A 961 21.32 19.99 -31.17
C ARG A 961 22.06 20.14 -29.84
N ARG A 962 21.53 19.60 -28.75
CA ARG A 962 22.16 19.68 -27.43
C ARG A 962 23.47 18.89 -27.36
N ILE A 963 23.48 17.66 -27.87
CA ILE A 963 24.68 16.81 -27.94
C ILE A 963 25.77 17.53 -28.75
N MET A 964 25.43 18.06 -29.93
CA MET A 964 26.40 18.79 -30.77
C MET A 964 26.90 20.08 -30.12
N SER A 965 26.10 20.73 -29.26
CA SER A 965 26.54 21.95 -28.57
C SER A 965 27.67 21.71 -27.56
N ALA A 966 27.87 20.47 -27.10
CA ALA A 966 28.97 20.09 -26.23
C ALA A 966 30.31 19.99 -26.99
N ALA A 967 30.29 19.75 -28.32
CA ALA A 967 31.51 19.70 -29.13
C ALA A 967 32.22 21.06 -29.26
N ALA A 968 31.49 22.17 -29.07
CA ALA A 968 32.03 23.53 -29.16
C ALA A 968 32.64 24.03 -27.83
N VAL A 969 32.77 23.15 -26.83
CA VAL A 969 33.28 23.50 -25.51
C VAL A 969 34.80 23.42 -25.50
N SER A 970 35.46 24.53 -25.18
CA SER A 970 36.86 24.53 -24.77
C SER A 970 36.93 24.20 -23.27
N LEU A 971 37.65 23.15 -22.90
CA LEU A 971 37.73 22.65 -21.53
C LEU A 971 39.15 22.78 -20.99
N ASP A 972 39.31 23.53 -19.90
CA ASP A 972 40.55 23.56 -19.11
C ASP A 972 40.34 22.73 -17.84
N ALA A 973 40.41 21.42 -18.00
CA ALA A 973 40.25 20.45 -16.90
C ALA A 973 40.99 19.15 -17.22
N MET A 974 41.27 18.38 -16.18
CA MET A 974 41.91 17.08 -16.28
C MET A 974 40.89 15.94 -16.16
N LYS A 975 41.22 14.78 -16.72
CA LYS A 975 40.52 13.49 -16.55
C LYS A 975 41.29 12.59 -15.58
N ALA A 976 40.58 11.74 -14.87
CA ALA A 976 41.13 10.75 -13.93
C ALA A 976 40.31 9.45 -13.98
N ARG A 977 40.70 8.45 -13.19
CA ARG A 977 39.85 7.27 -12.97
C ARG A 977 38.53 7.73 -12.32
N CYS A 978 37.44 7.07 -12.69
CA CYS A 978 36.09 7.33 -12.19
C CYS A 978 35.42 6.01 -11.81
N HIS A 979 34.29 6.07 -11.12
CA HIS A 979 33.48 4.90 -10.80
C HIS A 979 32.91 4.26 -12.07
N GLY A 980 32.39 5.06 -13.00
CA GLY A 980 31.94 4.65 -14.33
C GLY A 980 30.55 3.99 -14.39
N ASP A 981 29.87 3.82 -13.25
CA ASP A 981 28.47 3.37 -13.12
C ASP A 981 27.88 3.85 -11.78
N TYR A 982 27.99 5.16 -11.53
CA TYR A 982 27.66 5.75 -10.22
C TYR A 982 26.20 6.21 -10.15
N TYR A 983 25.43 5.61 -9.24
CA TYR A 983 24.04 5.96 -8.93
C TYR A 983 23.72 5.59 -7.47
N LEU A 984 22.53 5.95 -6.97
CA LEU A 984 22.10 5.70 -5.58
C LEU A 984 22.23 4.23 -5.12
N GLY A 985 22.17 3.25 -6.00
CA GLY A 985 22.35 1.84 -5.66
C GLY A 985 23.80 1.46 -5.32
N GLN A 986 24.79 2.26 -5.77
CA GLN A 986 26.21 2.05 -5.49
C GLN A 986 26.72 2.82 -4.26
N VAL A 987 25.79 3.28 -3.43
CA VAL A 987 26.08 4.02 -2.22
C VAL A 987 25.32 3.41 -1.07
N LEU A 988 26.02 3.15 0.03
CA LEU A 988 25.46 2.60 1.26
C LEU A 988 25.35 3.70 2.30
N LEU A 989 24.21 3.78 2.99
CA LEU A 989 24.03 4.70 4.11
C LEU A 989 24.69 4.12 5.36
N SER A 990 25.52 4.89 6.05
CA SER A 990 26.16 4.49 7.31
C SER A 990 26.19 5.67 8.28
N ASN A 991 25.37 5.59 9.35
CA ASN A 991 25.36 6.57 10.45
C ASN A 991 25.23 8.04 9.99
N ASN A 992 24.24 8.34 9.13
CA ASN A 992 24.02 9.65 8.51
C ASN A 992 25.17 10.14 7.59
N ASP A 993 26.04 9.23 7.14
CA ASP A 993 27.05 9.45 6.13
C ASP A 993 26.93 8.37 5.04
N PHE A 994 27.77 8.45 4.00
CA PHE A 994 27.73 7.53 2.87
C PHE A 994 29.06 6.81 2.66
N LEU A 995 28.95 5.55 2.29
CA LEU A 995 30.04 4.71 1.81
C LEU A 995 29.80 4.39 0.34
N ILE A 996 30.84 4.51 -0.47
CA ILE A 996 30.78 4.12 -1.88
C ILE A 996 31.06 2.61 -1.97
N ALA A 997 30.47 1.92 -2.94
CA ALA A 997 30.65 0.48 -3.14
C ALA A 997 30.61 0.09 -4.62
N ASN A 998 30.95 -1.17 -4.93
CA ASN A 998 30.86 -1.79 -6.27
C ASN A 998 31.59 -1.03 -7.37
N TYR A 999 32.85 -0.72 -7.09
CA TYR A 999 33.78 -0.11 -8.02
C TYR A 999 34.03 -1.01 -9.22
N GLY A 1000 34.19 -0.45 -10.42
CA GLY A 1000 34.61 -1.24 -11.58
C GLY A 1000 33.94 -0.88 -12.90
N GLY A 1001 33.09 0.14 -12.94
CA GLY A 1001 32.46 0.62 -14.16
C GLY A 1001 31.34 -0.26 -14.68
N ASP A 1002 30.76 0.18 -15.80
CA ASP A 1002 29.62 -0.45 -16.45
C ASP A 1002 29.90 -1.93 -16.79
N PRO A 1003 29.07 -2.89 -16.31
CA PRO A 1003 29.19 -4.32 -16.61
C PRO A 1003 29.20 -4.70 -18.09
N GLU A 1004 28.65 -3.87 -18.96
CA GLU A 1004 28.53 -4.17 -20.39
C GLU A 1004 29.82 -3.83 -21.15
N LEU A 1005 30.73 -3.06 -20.54
CA LEU A 1005 31.99 -2.66 -21.15
C LEU A 1005 33.11 -3.68 -20.90
N ALA A 1006 34.10 -3.72 -21.80
CA ALA A 1006 35.29 -4.55 -21.59
C ALA A 1006 36.21 -3.95 -20.50
N TRP A 1007 37.05 -4.77 -19.86
CA TRP A 1007 37.96 -4.30 -18.81
C TRP A 1007 38.88 -3.13 -19.24
N PRO A 1008 39.50 -3.12 -20.43
CA PRO A 1008 40.30 -1.99 -20.86
C PRO A 1008 39.50 -0.68 -20.94
N GLU A 1009 38.25 -0.72 -21.38
CA GLU A 1009 37.35 0.44 -21.48
C GLU A 1009 36.97 0.96 -20.09
N ARG A 1010 36.62 0.05 -19.17
CA ARG A 1010 36.37 0.39 -17.75
C ARG A 1010 37.58 0.98 -17.05
N ARG A 1011 38.79 0.75 -17.57
CA ARG A 1011 40.08 1.23 -17.04
C ARG A 1011 40.49 2.61 -17.58
N GLN A 1012 39.81 3.15 -18.58
CA GLN A 1012 40.12 4.47 -19.14
C GLN A 1012 39.86 5.61 -18.14
N LYS A 1013 40.66 6.67 -18.23
CA LYS A 1013 40.43 7.92 -17.49
C LYS A 1013 39.35 8.73 -18.20
N HIS A 1014 38.47 9.35 -17.41
CA HIS A 1014 37.33 10.11 -17.89
C HIS A 1014 37.13 11.37 -17.04
N THR A 1015 36.27 12.28 -17.48
CA THR A 1015 35.82 13.38 -16.60
C THR A 1015 34.92 12.82 -15.48
N PRO A 1016 35.12 13.21 -14.20
CA PRO A 1016 34.26 12.79 -13.09
C PRO A 1016 32.84 13.33 -13.18
N LEU A 1017 32.58 14.28 -14.09
CA LEU A 1017 31.24 14.78 -14.37
C LEU A 1017 30.30 13.69 -14.93
N ARG A 1018 30.84 12.58 -15.44
CA ARG A 1018 30.06 11.41 -15.84
C ARG A 1018 29.40 10.73 -14.65
N ASP A 1019 30.13 10.53 -13.55
CA ASP A 1019 29.57 9.96 -12.30
C ASP A 1019 28.56 10.92 -11.66
N VAL A 1020 28.85 12.22 -11.68
CA VAL A 1020 27.92 13.27 -11.22
C VAL A 1020 26.60 13.22 -12.00
N ALA A 1021 26.66 13.05 -13.32
CA ALA A 1021 25.48 12.92 -14.16
C ALA A 1021 24.69 11.65 -13.85
N GLY A 1022 25.36 10.52 -13.61
CA GLY A 1022 24.73 9.26 -13.19
C GLY A 1022 23.94 9.42 -11.88
N MET A 1023 24.55 10.05 -10.87
CA MET A 1023 23.87 10.31 -9.58
C MET A 1023 22.67 11.24 -9.74
N LEU A 1024 22.81 12.36 -10.47
CA LEU A 1024 21.71 13.30 -10.73
C LEU A 1024 20.56 12.64 -11.50
N PHE A 1025 20.87 11.75 -12.45
CA PHE A 1025 19.85 11.00 -13.16
C PHE A 1025 19.11 10.04 -12.21
N SER A 1026 19.82 9.39 -11.29
CA SER A 1026 19.21 8.46 -10.34
C SER A 1026 18.19 9.10 -9.37
N PHE A 1027 18.32 10.40 -9.06
CA PHE A 1027 17.26 11.13 -8.35
C PHE A 1027 15.96 11.24 -9.17
N SER A 1028 16.07 11.30 -10.49
CA SER A 1028 14.91 11.31 -11.39
C SER A 1028 14.24 9.93 -11.41
N GLU A 1029 15.04 8.87 -11.45
CA GLU A 1029 14.55 7.49 -11.47
C GLU A 1029 13.84 7.13 -10.16
N VAL A 1030 14.39 7.48 -8.99
CA VAL A 1030 13.75 7.20 -7.71
C VAL A 1030 12.49 8.04 -7.49
N ALA A 1031 12.42 9.26 -8.01
CA ALA A 1031 11.20 10.07 -7.98
C ALA A 1031 10.08 9.45 -8.81
N ALA A 1032 10.40 8.94 -10.01
CA ALA A 1032 9.45 8.22 -10.84
C ALA A 1032 8.97 6.93 -10.15
N ALA A 1033 9.89 6.16 -9.56
CA ALA A 1033 9.54 4.94 -8.83
C ALA A 1033 8.62 5.22 -7.62
N ALA A 1034 8.88 6.29 -6.86
CA ALA A 1034 8.02 6.69 -5.74
C ALA A 1034 6.64 7.15 -6.24
N LEU A 1035 6.57 7.91 -7.34
CA LEU A 1035 5.31 8.30 -7.94
C LEU A 1035 4.49 7.10 -8.40
N ASP A 1036 5.10 6.12 -9.06
CA ASP A 1036 4.39 4.92 -9.51
C ASP A 1036 3.81 4.13 -8.32
N GLN A 1037 4.55 4.02 -7.21
CA GLN A 1037 4.06 3.37 -6.00
C GLN A 1037 2.92 4.14 -5.30
N VAL A 1038 2.97 5.48 -5.33
CA VAL A 1038 1.92 6.33 -4.76
C VAL A 1038 0.69 6.45 -5.68
N HIS A 1039 0.88 6.42 -7.01
CA HIS A 1039 -0.14 6.61 -8.05
C HIS A 1039 -1.17 5.48 -8.10
N ILE A 1040 -0.82 4.26 -7.70
CA ILE A 1040 -1.75 3.12 -7.57
C ILE A 1040 -2.93 3.42 -6.61
N ALA A 1041 -2.88 4.50 -5.83
CA ALA A 1041 -4.02 4.95 -5.00
C ALA A 1041 -4.33 6.45 -5.10
N ALA A 1042 -4.09 7.09 -6.26
CA ALA A 1042 -4.55 8.45 -6.49
C ALA A 1042 -5.96 8.44 -7.10
N ASP A 1043 -6.95 8.87 -6.32
CA ASP A 1043 -8.39 8.82 -6.64
C ASP A 1043 -8.80 9.79 -7.78
N SER A 1044 -7.94 10.74 -8.17
CA SER A 1044 -8.22 11.70 -9.24
C SER A 1044 -6.99 12.14 -10.05
N PRO A 1045 -7.17 12.57 -11.32
CA PRO A 1045 -6.12 13.15 -12.15
C PRO A 1045 -5.47 14.39 -11.51
N GLU A 1046 -6.21 15.22 -10.78
CA GLU A 1046 -5.68 16.43 -10.13
C GLU A 1046 -4.72 16.09 -9.00
N THR A 1047 -5.05 15.07 -8.19
CA THR A 1047 -4.17 14.61 -7.10
C THR A 1047 -2.88 14.03 -7.68
N THR A 1048 -2.98 13.29 -8.78
CA THR A 1048 -1.80 12.78 -9.50
C THR A 1048 -0.92 13.91 -10.02
N ALA A 1049 -1.51 14.97 -10.58
CA ALA A 1049 -0.78 16.14 -11.07
C ALA A 1049 -0.08 16.90 -9.92
N ALA A 1050 -0.77 17.07 -8.79
CA ALA A 1050 -0.21 17.72 -7.59
C ALA A 1050 0.97 16.91 -7.01
N LEU A 1051 0.82 15.59 -6.85
CA LEU A 1051 1.89 14.72 -6.37
C LEU A 1051 3.12 14.75 -7.29
N ARG A 1052 2.88 14.76 -8.61
CA ARG A 1052 3.95 14.92 -9.60
C ARG A 1052 4.70 16.25 -9.43
N GLN A 1053 3.98 17.34 -9.18
CA GLN A 1053 4.61 18.63 -8.90
C GLN A 1053 5.47 18.61 -7.63
N HIS A 1054 5.03 17.92 -6.57
CA HIS A 1054 5.84 17.74 -5.36
C HIS A 1054 7.11 16.92 -5.61
N ALA A 1055 7.02 15.84 -6.39
CA ALA A 1055 8.17 15.02 -6.77
C ALA A 1055 9.16 15.82 -7.65
N ASP A 1056 8.68 16.58 -8.63
CA ASP A 1056 9.51 17.45 -9.48
C ASP A 1056 10.24 18.52 -8.64
N ASN A 1057 9.55 19.12 -7.66
CA ASN A 1057 10.14 20.10 -6.75
C ASN A 1057 11.22 19.47 -5.85
N TRP A 1058 10.96 18.27 -5.33
CA TRP A 1058 11.94 17.51 -4.55
C TRP A 1058 13.18 17.17 -5.39
N GLN A 1059 13.00 16.66 -6.61
CA GLN A 1059 14.08 16.30 -7.52
C GLN A 1059 14.95 17.52 -7.86
N ALA A 1060 14.31 18.67 -8.16
CA ALA A 1060 15.02 19.92 -8.43
C ALA A 1060 15.85 20.39 -7.21
N LEU A 1061 15.30 20.23 -6.00
CA LEU A 1061 16.00 20.55 -4.76
C LEU A 1061 17.19 19.61 -4.50
N ALA A 1062 16.98 18.29 -4.60
CA ALA A 1062 18.03 17.28 -4.42
C ALA A 1062 19.18 17.48 -5.41
N ASN A 1063 18.87 17.66 -6.70
CA ASN A 1063 19.84 17.97 -7.75
C ASN A 1063 20.67 19.22 -7.40
N ARG A 1064 20.01 20.27 -6.92
CA ARG A 1064 20.66 21.54 -6.57
C ARG A 1064 21.58 21.37 -5.36
N GLU A 1065 21.12 20.76 -4.28
CA GLU A 1065 21.91 20.61 -3.05
C GLU A 1065 23.11 19.67 -3.25
N PHE A 1066 22.92 18.55 -3.95
CA PHE A 1066 24.01 17.63 -4.31
C PHE A 1066 25.08 18.32 -5.15
N PHE A 1067 24.69 18.93 -6.28
CA PHE A 1067 25.65 19.55 -7.20
C PHE A 1067 26.34 20.79 -6.59
N LYS A 1068 25.62 21.56 -5.76
CA LYS A 1068 26.19 22.69 -5.02
C LYS A 1068 27.25 22.22 -4.02
N SER A 1069 26.98 21.15 -3.27
CA SER A 1069 27.93 20.56 -2.31
C SER A 1069 29.17 20.03 -3.03
N TYR A 1070 28.97 19.23 -4.08
CA TYR A 1070 30.04 18.69 -4.93
C TYR A 1070 30.94 19.81 -5.48
N ARG A 1071 30.35 20.84 -6.10
CA ARG A 1071 31.08 21.99 -6.65
C ARG A 1071 31.88 22.74 -5.58
N ARG A 1072 31.34 22.89 -4.37
CA ARG A 1072 32.04 23.56 -3.28
C ARG A 1072 33.29 22.79 -2.87
N ALA A 1073 33.19 21.47 -2.78
CA ALA A 1073 34.31 20.59 -2.45
C ALA A 1073 35.36 20.49 -3.58
N MET A 1074 34.93 20.57 -4.85
CA MET A 1074 35.82 20.55 -6.03
C MET A 1074 36.42 21.92 -6.41
N LYS A 1075 36.11 22.98 -5.67
CA LYS A 1075 36.52 24.36 -6.04
C LYS A 1075 38.05 24.47 -6.11
N GLY A 1076 38.56 24.82 -7.29
CA GLY A 1076 40.00 25.00 -7.52
C GLY A 1076 40.77 23.71 -7.80
N HIS A 1077 40.10 22.55 -7.85
CA HIS A 1077 40.71 21.27 -8.18
C HIS A 1077 40.80 21.07 -9.71
N ALA A 1078 41.91 20.50 -10.20
CA ALA A 1078 42.19 20.36 -11.64
C ALA A 1078 41.17 19.49 -12.42
N LEU A 1079 40.42 18.64 -11.73
CA LEU A 1079 39.38 17.78 -12.33
C LEU A 1079 38.06 18.50 -12.61
N PHE A 1080 37.86 19.71 -12.08
CA PHE A 1080 36.62 20.46 -12.24
C PHE A 1080 36.85 21.71 -13.09
N PRO A 1081 36.06 21.95 -14.15
CA PRO A 1081 36.24 23.11 -15.01
C PRO A 1081 36.08 24.43 -14.26
N SER A 1082 36.91 25.42 -14.60
CA SER A 1082 36.83 26.77 -14.03
C SER A 1082 35.52 27.50 -14.38
N ASP A 1083 34.98 27.30 -15.59
CA ASP A 1083 33.64 27.77 -15.97
C ASP A 1083 32.56 26.73 -15.61
N VAL A 1084 31.70 27.07 -14.66
CA VAL A 1084 30.58 26.23 -14.22
C VAL A 1084 29.60 25.91 -15.37
N ARG A 1085 29.41 26.82 -16.33
CA ARG A 1085 28.51 26.59 -17.47
C ARG A 1085 29.02 25.48 -18.37
N VAL A 1086 30.34 25.30 -18.43
CA VAL A 1086 30.96 24.18 -19.15
C VAL A 1086 30.71 22.86 -18.42
N ALA A 1087 30.88 22.83 -17.10
CA ALA A 1087 30.56 21.66 -16.30
C ALA A 1087 29.08 21.24 -16.45
N GLU A 1088 28.14 22.19 -16.39
CA GLU A 1088 26.71 21.91 -16.59
C GLU A 1088 26.39 21.34 -17.98
N ARG A 1089 27.09 21.77 -19.04
CA ARG A 1089 26.91 21.23 -20.39
C ARG A 1089 27.36 19.78 -20.48
N LEU A 1090 28.51 19.45 -19.89
CA LEU A 1090 29.02 18.07 -19.85
C LEU A 1090 28.14 17.16 -18.98
N VAL A 1091 27.70 17.62 -17.80
CA VAL A 1091 26.73 16.88 -16.98
C VAL A 1091 25.45 16.60 -17.76
N THR A 1092 24.93 17.60 -18.49
CA THR A 1092 23.75 17.39 -19.34
C THR A 1092 24.00 16.35 -20.43
N LEU A 1093 25.18 16.34 -21.05
CA LEU A 1093 25.57 15.37 -22.09
C LEU A 1093 25.53 13.94 -21.53
N PHE A 1094 26.14 13.70 -20.36
CA PHE A 1094 26.20 12.36 -19.75
C PHE A 1094 24.87 11.95 -19.11
N MET A 1095 24.00 12.89 -18.70
CA MET A 1095 22.62 12.56 -18.33
C MET A 1095 21.83 12.04 -19.53
N VAL A 1096 22.06 12.60 -20.73
CA VAL A 1096 21.47 12.07 -21.97
C VAL A 1096 22.00 10.67 -22.28
N GLU A 1097 23.31 10.44 -22.13
CA GLU A 1097 23.94 9.12 -22.27
C GLU A 1097 23.26 8.08 -21.37
N ARG A 1098 23.11 8.37 -20.07
CA ARG A 1098 22.50 7.46 -19.09
C ARG A 1098 21.02 7.20 -19.41
N ALA A 1099 20.27 8.25 -19.76
CA ALA A 1099 18.87 8.13 -20.12
C ALA A 1099 18.66 7.28 -21.39
N ALA A 1100 19.56 7.39 -22.37
CA ALA A 1100 19.58 6.56 -23.57
C ALA A 1100 19.80 5.08 -23.25
N ALA A 1101 20.77 4.81 -22.37
CA ALA A 1101 21.13 3.47 -21.94
C ALA A 1101 19.96 2.80 -21.20
N SER A 1102 19.37 3.51 -20.24
CA SER A 1102 18.22 3.02 -19.44
C SER A 1102 17.04 2.61 -20.33
N LEU A 1103 16.66 3.45 -21.30
CA LEU A 1103 15.59 3.09 -22.26
C LEU A 1103 15.99 1.93 -23.19
N SER A 1104 17.23 1.87 -23.65
CA SER A 1104 17.69 0.78 -24.52
C SER A 1104 17.63 -0.57 -23.80
N ILE A 1105 18.03 -0.61 -22.52
CA ILE A 1105 17.94 -1.80 -21.67
C ILE A 1105 16.48 -2.19 -21.45
N ALA A 1106 15.62 -1.23 -21.10
CA ALA A 1106 14.20 -1.48 -20.89
C ALA A 1106 13.51 -2.06 -22.15
N LEU A 1107 13.84 -1.53 -23.34
CA LEU A 1107 13.36 -2.03 -24.63
C LEU A 1107 13.87 -3.45 -24.92
N ALA A 1108 15.17 -3.71 -24.71
CA ALA A 1108 15.77 -5.02 -24.97
C ALA A 1108 15.21 -6.12 -24.05
N GLN A 1109 14.94 -5.78 -22.79
CA GLN A 1109 14.37 -6.70 -21.79
C GLN A 1109 12.83 -6.80 -21.87
N ARG A 1110 12.18 -5.94 -22.66
CA ARG A 1110 10.71 -5.77 -22.68
C ARG A 1110 10.14 -5.59 -21.27
N SER A 1111 10.80 -4.75 -20.47
CA SER A 1111 10.43 -4.53 -19.09
C SER A 1111 9.27 -3.54 -18.95
N LYS A 1112 8.58 -3.57 -17.81
CA LYS A 1112 7.54 -2.58 -17.48
C LYS A 1112 8.09 -1.14 -17.34
N ALA A 1113 9.41 -0.96 -17.30
CA ALA A 1113 10.06 0.35 -17.11
C ALA A 1113 10.13 1.21 -18.39
N ILE A 1114 9.69 0.70 -19.55
CA ILE A 1114 9.75 1.41 -20.84
C ILE A 1114 9.05 2.77 -20.76
N GLY A 1115 7.82 2.81 -20.24
CA GLY A 1115 7.05 4.06 -20.06
C GLY A 1115 7.79 5.10 -19.21
N ALA A 1116 8.26 4.71 -18.03
CA ALA A 1116 9.01 5.57 -17.11
C ALA A 1116 10.32 6.11 -17.73
N ALA A 1117 11.07 5.26 -18.43
CA ALA A 1117 12.30 5.64 -19.10
C ALA A 1117 12.06 6.65 -20.24
N MET A 1118 11.00 6.48 -21.03
CA MET A 1118 10.60 7.48 -22.04
C MET A 1118 10.19 8.81 -21.40
N GLN A 1119 9.43 8.76 -20.30
CA GLN A 1119 9.00 9.93 -19.56
C GLN A 1119 10.21 10.74 -19.05
N GLY A 1120 11.21 10.05 -18.48
CA GLY A 1120 12.45 10.67 -17.98
C GLY A 1120 13.22 11.41 -19.08
N LEU A 1121 13.32 10.83 -20.28
CA LEU A 1121 13.91 11.51 -21.43
C LEU A 1121 13.11 12.77 -21.84
N ILE A 1122 11.78 12.68 -21.86
CA ILE A 1122 10.92 13.82 -22.19
C ILE A 1122 11.10 14.96 -21.17
N GLN A 1123 11.12 14.65 -19.87
CA GLN A 1123 11.38 15.63 -18.81
C GLN A 1123 12.76 16.27 -18.95
N LEU A 1124 13.80 15.46 -19.23
CA LEU A 1124 15.15 15.97 -19.50
C LEU A 1124 15.11 16.98 -20.67
N SER A 1125 14.37 16.67 -21.75
CA SER A 1125 14.20 17.60 -22.88
C SER A 1125 13.49 18.90 -22.48
N GLN A 1126 12.56 18.88 -21.51
CA GLN A 1126 11.84 20.07 -21.05
C GLN A 1126 12.71 20.94 -20.12
N LEU A 1127 13.50 20.32 -19.23
CA LEU A 1127 14.47 21.01 -18.39
C LEU A 1127 15.52 21.77 -19.22
N MET A 1128 15.89 21.23 -20.39
CA MET A 1128 16.76 21.91 -21.34
C MET A 1128 16.15 23.19 -21.96
N GLN A 1129 14.82 23.38 -21.91
CA GLN A 1129 14.16 24.57 -22.46
C GLN A 1129 14.12 25.76 -21.48
N ARG A 1130 14.02 25.50 -20.17
CA ARG A 1130 13.84 26.54 -19.14
C ARG A 1130 15.10 27.39 -18.86
N LYS A 1131 16.28 26.99 -19.37
CA LYS A 1131 17.56 27.71 -19.22
C LYS A 1131 17.87 28.67 -20.39
N LYS A 1132 16.84 29.24 -21.02
CA LYS A 1132 17.00 30.28 -22.05
C LYS A 1132 16.99 31.67 -21.46
#